data_AF-A0A1G9RKX8-F1
#
_entry.id   AF-A0A1G9RKX8-F1
#
_cell.length_a   1.000
_cell.length_b   1.000
_cell.length_c   1.000
_cell.angle_alpha   90.00
_cell.angle_beta   90.00
_cell.angle_gamma   90.00
#
_symmetry.space_group_name_H-M   'P 1'
#
loop_
_entity.id
_entity.type
_entity.pdbx_description
1 polymer ?
#
loop_
_entity_poly.entity_id
_entity_poly.type
_entity_poly.pdbx_seq_one_letter_code
_entity_poly.pdbx_strand_id
1 'polypeptide(L)'
;MKNKVRASLWSMVLVVAVLLQTMGFVAAPRDSALAADSGASAAPAGDYGLPARTADGVIFHAWNWSFDTITRNLPALAGAGFKSVQTSPVQPTKEGGTDGSKWWVLYQPTYFSVGNSQLGSRDQFRTMCSEAEKYGISIIVDVVVNHTANAGGGGDTYKPAGNVDPYIRNNPSFWHEARGIANWDDRWQVTQWGVGLPDLNTSNQELQNVIIGFLNDAVSLGADGFRFDTAKHIELPDDPYGSGSNFWPRVLGSLNNKGNLYIYGEVLQGGADRFAAYSNYINLAASNYGHNVRRAVGFGSSINVNSATSFDANNVNPSKLVTWVESHDTYANHSKETTGMNDWQIKMAWSIIAARAQTTSLFFNRPVGSGTIGQAGSTNWQDADIAAVNKFHNAMAGQGEYLRSQGDQVMLIERGNKGMTIVNLGGDTYINSATNLANGSYVNKASGGGTFTVSGGRITGNLGGGKIAVLYEGEASQQTPSVSIDKAEGSFNTDSLAVRITVNGADSAFYTVNNGSAVSFRSGDTVTFGAGAAFGSSFVLKITAANGAGQTVKAYTFVKEDPKAALTVHYFKPSGWGTPNIYYYDDSVTPAKSGPAWPGTAMKDEGNGWYSYSITSWTQAKVIFNSGSNQNPAAQQPGYSVSGEKWIKDGVIYPKNPDKPTTDTITVHYYKPSGWGTPNIYYYDDSTVPTKEGQAWPGKVMTSEGNGWYSYSISGWDKAYVIFNSDGRQSPESQQRGYLVTRDSWIKDGVITGQEP
;
A
#
# COMPACT_ATOMS: atom_id res chain seq x y z
N MET A 1 -64.20 -17.86 -33.11
CA MET A 1 -64.05 -18.69 -34.32
C MET A 1 -62.62 -19.20 -34.40
N LYS A 2 -62.45 -20.54 -34.40
CA LYS A 2 -61.39 -21.43 -34.97
C LYS A 2 -59.91 -20.97 -34.93
N ASN A 3 -58.87 -21.76 -34.59
CA ASN A 3 -58.60 -23.11 -34.03
C ASN A 3 -57.04 -23.19 -33.85
N LYS A 4 -56.49 -23.54 -32.66
CA LYS A 4 -55.84 -24.82 -32.23
C LYS A 4 -54.77 -25.42 -33.19
N VAL A 5 -53.47 -25.55 -32.83
CA VAL A 5 -52.73 -26.46 -31.88
C VAL A 5 -52.60 -27.92 -32.33
N ARG A 6 -51.35 -28.46 -32.35
CA ARG A 6 -50.85 -29.82 -31.96
C ARG A 6 -49.33 -29.87 -32.27
N ALA A 7 -48.34 -30.17 -31.41
CA ALA A 7 -48.11 -31.13 -30.30
C ALA A 7 -47.79 -32.58 -30.75
N SER A 8 -46.59 -33.07 -30.38
CA SER A 8 -46.27 -34.48 -30.13
C SER A 8 -45.03 -34.59 -29.21
N LEU A 9 -45.19 -35.33 -28.12
CA LEU A 9 -44.24 -35.67 -27.05
C LEU A 9 -44.01 -37.21 -27.03
N TRP A 10 -43.10 -37.65 -26.12
CA TRP A 10 -42.92 -38.99 -25.48
C TRP A 10 -41.83 -39.89 -26.12
N SER A 11 -40.87 -40.53 -25.40
CA SER A 11 -40.78 -41.11 -24.03
C SER A 11 -39.28 -41.18 -23.56
N MET A 12 -38.85 -40.96 -22.30
CA MET A 12 -38.78 -41.84 -21.09
C MET A 12 -38.12 -43.23 -21.34
N VAL A 13 -37.21 -43.88 -20.57
CA VAL A 13 -36.68 -43.77 -19.17
C VAL A 13 -35.65 -44.92 -18.88
N LEU A 14 -34.65 -44.73 -17.96
CA LEU A 14 -33.89 -45.68 -17.07
C LEU A 14 -33.10 -46.92 -17.64
N VAL A 15 -32.06 -47.56 -17.05
CA VAL A 15 -31.04 -47.34 -15.97
C VAL A 15 -30.16 -48.64 -15.82
N VAL A 16 -28.90 -48.49 -15.33
CA VAL A 16 -28.03 -49.45 -14.56
C VAL A 16 -27.08 -50.47 -15.25
N ALA A 17 -25.77 -50.14 -15.10
CA ALA A 17 -24.57 -50.85 -14.61
C ALA A 17 -24.17 -52.28 -15.03
N VAL A 18 -22.85 -52.48 -15.26
CA VAL A 18 -21.90 -53.36 -14.48
C VAL A 18 -20.47 -53.37 -15.11
N LEU A 19 -19.53 -52.79 -14.35
CA LEU A 19 -18.16 -53.22 -13.94
C LEU A 19 -17.15 -54.04 -14.81
N LEU A 20 -15.88 -53.57 -14.71
CA LEU A 20 -14.57 -54.25 -14.45
C LEU A 20 -13.60 -54.67 -15.60
N GLN A 21 -12.42 -54.00 -15.58
CA GLN A 21 -11.02 -54.48 -15.71
C GLN A 21 -10.44 -54.93 -17.08
N THR A 22 -9.17 -54.74 -17.48
CA THR A 22 -7.94 -54.04 -17.02
C THR A 22 -6.82 -54.25 -18.09
N MET A 23 -5.79 -53.39 -18.06
CA MET A 23 -4.43 -53.51 -18.67
C MET A 23 -4.32 -53.31 -20.20
N GLY A 24 -3.42 -52.50 -20.77
CA GLY A 24 -2.26 -51.75 -20.28
C GLY A 24 -1.14 -51.87 -21.33
N PHE A 25 -0.59 -50.76 -21.85
CA PHE A 25 0.82 -50.62 -22.29
C PHE A 25 1.16 -49.15 -22.56
N VAL A 26 2.40 -48.81 -22.23
CA VAL A 26 2.98 -47.48 -21.96
C VAL A 26 3.90 -47.05 -23.11
N ALA A 27 3.95 -45.76 -23.45
CA ALA A 27 5.17 -45.06 -23.87
C ALA A 27 5.04 -43.51 -23.81
N ALA A 28 5.79 -42.92 -22.86
CA ALA A 28 6.44 -41.60 -22.71
C ALA A 28 5.90 -40.31 -23.38
N PRO A 29 6.02 -39.18 -22.65
CA PRO A 29 7.03 -38.18 -23.05
C PRO A 29 7.92 -37.67 -21.90
N ARG A 30 9.19 -37.40 -22.24
CA ARG A 30 10.17 -36.48 -21.59
C ARG A 30 10.12 -35.17 -22.37
N ASP A 31 10.41 -33.96 -21.88
CA ASP A 31 10.89 -33.39 -20.62
C ASP A 31 10.55 -31.87 -20.73
N SER A 32 9.91 -31.26 -19.74
CA SER A 32 10.51 -30.48 -18.63
C SER A 32 10.66 -28.97 -18.90
N ALA A 33 9.71 -28.19 -18.38
CA ALA A 33 9.91 -26.79 -17.97
C ALA A 33 9.42 -26.65 -16.53
N LEU A 34 10.33 -26.20 -15.66
CA LEU A 34 10.23 -26.15 -14.21
C LEU A 34 9.07 -25.28 -13.72
N ALA A 35 8.10 -25.89 -13.05
CA ALA A 35 7.19 -25.20 -12.13
C ALA A 35 7.95 -24.98 -10.81
N ALA A 36 8.23 -23.73 -10.47
CA ALA A 36 8.70 -23.36 -9.15
C ALA A 36 7.49 -23.35 -8.20
N ASP A 37 7.52 -24.27 -7.25
CA ASP A 37 6.67 -24.36 -6.08
C ASP A 37 6.83 -23.09 -5.22
N SER A 38 5.78 -22.26 -5.16
CA SER A 38 5.66 -21.17 -4.19
C SER A 38 4.57 -21.51 -3.18
N GLY A 39 4.88 -22.48 -2.31
CA GLY A 39 4.14 -22.73 -1.07
C GLY A 39 4.29 -21.57 -0.08
N ALA A 40 3.55 -20.49 -0.30
CA ALA A 40 3.23 -19.50 0.73
C ALA A 40 1.72 -19.53 0.93
N SER A 41 1.27 -20.15 2.03
CA SER A 41 -0.14 -20.16 2.42
C SER A 41 -0.57 -18.72 2.74
N ALA A 42 -1.36 -18.13 1.84
CA ALA A 42 -2.03 -16.85 2.07
C ALA A 42 -2.94 -16.95 3.30
N ALA A 43 -2.84 -15.97 4.21
CA ALA A 43 -3.85 -15.77 5.25
C ALA A 43 -5.20 -15.47 4.57
N PRO A 44 -6.33 -16.01 5.05
CA PRO A 44 -7.63 -15.74 4.46
C PRO A 44 -7.96 -14.25 4.58
N ALA A 45 -8.39 -13.64 3.48
CA ALA A 45 -8.98 -12.31 3.45
C ALA A 45 -10.11 -12.25 4.50
N GLY A 46 -10.05 -11.28 5.42
CA GLY A 46 -11.13 -11.07 6.38
C GLY A 46 -12.41 -10.67 5.64
N ASP A 47 -13.56 -11.24 5.98
CA ASP A 47 -14.84 -10.73 5.51
C ASP A 47 -15.17 -9.44 6.27
N TYR A 48 -14.90 -8.29 5.65
CA TYR A 48 -15.17 -6.96 6.21
C TYR A 48 -16.61 -6.48 5.97
N GLY A 49 -17.46 -7.28 5.32
CA GLY A 49 -18.83 -6.91 4.98
C GLY A 49 -18.91 -5.71 4.02
N LEU A 50 -17.88 -5.47 3.22
CA LEU A 50 -17.89 -4.46 2.17
C LEU A 50 -18.77 -4.94 1.00
N PRO A 51 -19.55 -4.05 0.36
CA PRO A 51 -20.40 -4.44 -0.76
C PRO A 51 -19.56 -4.91 -1.96
N ALA A 52 -20.13 -5.72 -2.84
CA ALA A 52 -19.41 -6.20 -4.03
C ALA A 52 -19.04 -5.04 -4.98
N ARG A 53 -19.99 -4.14 -5.24
CA ARG A 53 -19.84 -3.01 -6.17
C ARG A 53 -19.33 -1.76 -5.45
N THR A 54 -18.43 -1.03 -6.09
CA THR A 54 -17.93 0.27 -5.61
C THR A 54 -19.06 1.30 -5.42
N ALA A 55 -20.03 1.31 -6.33
CA ALA A 55 -21.18 2.22 -6.30
C ALA A 55 -22.13 2.02 -5.11
N ASP A 56 -22.02 0.90 -4.39
CA ASP A 56 -22.91 0.55 -3.29
C ASP A 56 -22.26 0.85 -1.92
N GLY A 57 -21.03 1.37 -1.92
CA GLY A 57 -20.27 1.68 -0.72
C GLY A 57 -19.86 3.16 -0.64
N VAL A 58 -19.03 3.47 0.36
CA VAL A 58 -18.47 4.82 0.56
C VAL A 58 -17.00 4.91 0.14
N ILE A 59 -16.61 6.07 -0.38
CA ILE A 59 -15.26 6.40 -0.86
C ILE A 59 -14.47 7.09 0.25
N PHE A 60 -13.25 6.64 0.51
CA PHE A 60 -12.26 7.36 1.29
C PHE A 60 -11.34 8.14 0.33
N HIS A 61 -11.34 9.47 0.39
CA HIS A 61 -10.40 10.26 -0.38
C HIS A 61 -9.10 10.41 0.40
N ALA A 62 -8.12 9.57 0.05
CA ALA A 62 -6.76 9.55 0.61
C ALA A 62 -5.91 10.69 0.01
N TRP A 63 -6.40 11.91 0.17
CA TRP A 63 -5.81 13.10 -0.42
C TRP A 63 -4.38 13.30 0.07
N ASN A 64 -3.45 13.38 -0.87
CA ASN A 64 -2.01 13.47 -0.67
C ASN A 64 -1.36 12.23 -0.01
N TRP A 65 -2.03 11.10 0.17
CA TRP A 65 -1.38 9.91 0.74
C TRP A 65 -0.52 9.22 -0.33
N SER A 66 0.68 8.78 0.03
CA SER A 66 1.49 7.95 -0.87
C SER A 66 0.86 6.56 -1.04
N PHE A 67 1.24 5.86 -2.11
CA PHE A 67 0.80 4.48 -2.34
C PHE A 67 1.13 3.59 -1.14
N ASP A 68 2.33 3.69 -0.58
CA ASP A 68 2.73 2.93 0.62
C ASP A 68 1.91 3.31 1.88
N THR A 69 1.53 4.58 2.00
CA THR A 69 0.66 5.03 3.10
C THR A 69 -0.74 4.46 2.95
N ILE A 70 -1.30 4.43 1.75
CA ILE A 70 -2.58 3.75 1.48
C ILE A 70 -2.45 2.27 1.84
N THR A 71 -1.44 1.57 1.30
CA THR A 71 -1.20 0.14 1.53
C THR A 71 -1.18 -0.22 3.01
N ARG A 72 -0.45 0.53 3.85
CA ARG A 72 -0.36 0.28 5.30
C ARG A 72 -1.68 0.46 6.05
N ASN A 73 -2.62 1.22 5.49
CA ASN A 73 -3.88 1.56 6.14
C ASN A 73 -5.10 0.79 5.59
N LEU A 74 -4.94 0.00 4.53
CA LEU A 74 -6.01 -0.82 3.94
C LEU A 74 -6.79 -1.66 4.97
N PRO A 75 -6.16 -2.36 5.96
CA PRO A 75 -6.91 -3.14 6.94
C PRO A 75 -7.83 -2.27 7.80
N ALA A 76 -7.37 -1.07 8.17
CA ALA A 76 -8.12 -0.14 9.00
C ALA A 76 -9.24 0.55 8.19
N LEU A 77 -8.99 0.88 6.92
CA LEU A 77 -9.99 1.42 6.00
C LEU A 77 -11.14 0.43 5.77
N ALA A 78 -10.81 -0.85 5.54
CA ALA A 78 -11.80 -1.92 5.43
C ALA A 78 -12.57 -2.11 6.75
N GLY A 79 -11.87 -2.10 7.89
CA GLY A 79 -12.48 -2.18 9.22
C GLY A 79 -13.43 -1.01 9.55
N ALA A 80 -13.15 0.17 8.99
CA ALA A 80 -13.99 1.36 9.06
C ALA A 80 -15.13 1.37 8.03
N GLY A 81 -15.21 0.37 7.13
CA GLY A 81 -16.31 0.19 6.19
C GLY A 81 -16.16 0.95 4.86
N PHE A 82 -14.98 1.45 4.52
CA PHE A 82 -14.75 2.07 3.22
C PHE A 82 -14.61 1.02 2.12
N LYS A 83 -15.45 1.11 1.09
CA LYS A 83 -15.42 0.20 -0.07
C LYS A 83 -14.34 0.58 -1.08
N SER A 84 -13.98 1.86 -1.14
CA SER A 84 -13.02 2.33 -2.12
C SER A 84 -12.16 3.45 -1.58
N VAL A 85 -10.95 3.55 -2.13
CA VAL A 85 -10.02 4.64 -1.88
C VAL A 85 -9.84 5.44 -3.16
N GLN A 86 -10.03 6.76 -3.08
CA GLN A 86 -9.58 7.67 -4.12
C GLN A 86 -8.15 8.15 -3.82
N THR A 87 -7.24 7.97 -4.78
CA THR A 87 -5.89 8.57 -4.74
C THR A 87 -5.92 10.01 -5.24
N SER A 88 -4.92 10.80 -4.87
CA SER A 88 -4.57 12.01 -5.65
C SER A 88 -4.03 11.63 -7.05
N PRO A 89 -3.85 12.60 -7.97
CA PRO A 89 -3.36 12.30 -9.31
C PRO A 89 -2.01 11.57 -9.33
N VAL A 90 -1.96 10.49 -10.11
CA VAL A 90 -0.81 9.58 -10.19
C VAL A 90 0.22 10.00 -11.24
N GLN A 91 -0.10 10.99 -12.06
CA GLN A 91 0.74 11.45 -13.17
C GLN A 91 2.03 12.13 -12.67
N PRO A 92 3.15 12.04 -13.42
CA PRO A 92 4.32 12.87 -13.21
C PRO A 92 3.95 14.36 -13.15
N THR A 93 4.56 15.11 -12.24
CA THR A 93 4.16 16.49 -11.94
C THR A 93 5.16 17.51 -12.45
N LYS A 94 4.75 18.78 -12.50
CA LYS A 94 5.59 19.93 -12.87
C LYS A 94 6.89 20.02 -12.08
N GLU A 95 6.80 19.83 -10.78
CA GLU A 95 7.91 19.89 -9.85
C GLU A 95 7.74 18.81 -8.78
N GLY A 96 8.84 18.45 -8.12
CA GLY A 96 8.82 17.51 -7.00
C GLY A 96 8.61 18.20 -5.65
N GLY A 97 8.79 17.42 -4.58
CA GLY A 97 8.67 17.90 -3.20
C GLY A 97 7.33 17.54 -2.56
N THR A 98 7.34 17.48 -1.23
CA THR A 98 6.24 16.90 -0.44
C THR A 98 5.63 17.89 0.55
N ASP A 99 5.88 19.19 0.39
CA ASP A 99 5.23 20.22 1.20
C ASP A 99 3.71 20.20 0.94
N GLY A 100 2.89 20.01 1.98
CA GLY A 100 1.43 19.96 1.84
C GLY A 100 0.82 21.26 1.31
N SER A 101 1.49 22.41 1.46
CA SER A 101 1.06 23.68 0.85
C SER A 101 1.16 23.69 -0.69
N LYS A 102 1.91 22.74 -1.26
CA LYS A 102 2.08 22.53 -2.70
C LYS A 102 1.23 21.39 -3.26
N TRP A 103 0.16 20.97 -2.57
CA TRP A 103 -0.73 19.91 -3.04
C TRP A 103 -1.18 20.07 -4.51
N TRP A 104 -1.39 21.31 -4.96
CA TRP A 104 -1.80 21.68 -6.32
C TRP A 104 -0.82 21.20 -7.40
N VAL A 105 0.42 20.85 -7.04
CA VAL A 105 1.41 20.31 -7.98
C VAL A 105 0.98 18.99 -8.58
N LEU A 106 0.19 18.19 -7.83
CA LEU A 106 -0.38 16.93 -8.32
C LEU A 106 -1.38 17.17 -9.47
N TYR A 107 -1.95 18.37 -9.55
CA TYR A 107 -2.88 18.78 -10.60
C TYR A 107 -2.21 19.49 -11.78
N GLN A 108 -0.87 19.43 -11.87
CA GLN A 108 -0.10 19.93 -13.01
C GLN A 108 0.71 18.81 -13.63
N PRO A 109 0.08 17.92 -14.41
CA PRO A 109 0.75 16.77 -14.97
C PRO A 109 1.71 17.19 -16.10
N THR A 110 2.83 16.48 -16.19
CA THR A 110 3.82 16.65 -17.27
C THR A 110 3.82 15.49 -18.25
N TYR A 111 3.33 14.31 -17.84
CA TYR A 111 3.20 13.12 -18.66
C TYR A 111 1.88 12.39 -18.37
N PHE A 112 1.41 11.62 -19.35
CA PHE A 112 0.28 10.69 -19.19
C PHE A 112 0.81 9.27 -18.91
N SER A 113 1.32 9.08 -17.70
CA SER A 113 1.82 7.79 -17.19
C SER A 113 1.60 7.70 -15.68
N VAL A 114 1.75 6.52 -15.09
CA VAL A 114 1.59 6.30 -13.65
C VAL A 114 2.94 6.42 -12.92
N GLY A 115 2.97 7.26 -11.89
CA GLY A 115 4.07 7.41 -10.93
C GLY A 115 4.57 8.85 -10.82
N ASN A 116 4.82 9.32 -9.60
CA ASN A 116 5.44 10.62 -9.36
C ASN A 116 6.25 10.62 -8.05
N SER A 117 7.07 11.64 -7.86
CA SER A 117 8.00 11.73 -6.72
C SER A 117 7.31 11.88 -5.36
N GLN A 118 6.04 12.23 -5.35
CA GLN A 118 5.28 12.56 -4.15
C GLN A 118 4.49 11.35 -3.62
N LEU A 119 3.83 10.62 -4.52
CA LEU A 119 2.94 9.52 -4.17
C LEU A 119 3.62 8.16 -4.30
N GLY A 120 4.61 8.03 -5.18
CA GLY A 120 5.38 6.81 -5.38
C GLY A 120 5.51 6.39 -6.85
N SER A 121 6.25 5.31 -7.06
CA SER A 121 6.49 4.73 -8.36
C SER A 121 5.27 3.97 -8.89
N ARG A 122 5.31 3.66 -10.18
CA ARG A 122 4.38 2.74 -10.85
C ARG A 122 4.25 1.37 -10.16
N ASP A 123 5.37 0.82 -9.67
CA ASP A 123 5.37 -0.48 -9.00
C ASP A 123 4.75 -0.41 -7.60
N GLN A 124 4.92 0.71 -6.90
CA GLN A 124 4.23 0.96 -5.64
C GLN A 124 2.72 1.13 -5.87
N PHE A 125 2.30 1.78 -6.96
CA PHE A 125 0.88 1.85 -7.34
C PHE A 125 0.29 0.45 -7.59
N ARG A 126 0.97 -0.39 -8.38
CA ARG A 126 0.56 -1.77 -8.64
C ARG A 126 0.45 -2.60 -7.37
N THR A 127 1.46 -2.49 -6.49
CA THR A 127 1.46 -3.16 -5.18
C THR A 127 0.27 -2.71 -4.35
N MET A 128 0.02 -1.39 -4.27
CA MET A 128 -1.11 -0.83 -3.52
C MET A 128 -2.46 -1.34 -4.03
N CYS A 129 -2.67 -1.41 -5.34
CA CYS A 129 -3.90 -1.97 -5.93
C CYS A 129 -4.05 -3.46 -5.60
N SER A 130 -2.99 -4.26 -5.78
CA SER A 130 -3.03 -5.70 -5.48
C SER A 130 -3.26 -5.99 -3.99
N GLU A 131 -2.71 -5.18 -3.09
CA GLU A 131 -2.99 -5.30 -1.66
C GLU A 131 -4.44 -4.88 -1.33
N ALA A 132 -4.97 -3.83 -1.97
CA ALA A 132 -6.34 -3.37 -1.76
C ALA A 132 -7.40 -4.44 -2.10
N GLU A 133 -7.14 -5.21 -3.16
CA GLU A 133 -7.99 -6.33 -3.58
C GLU A 133 -8.17 -7.38 -2.46
N LYS A 134 -7.13 -7.66 -1.67
CA LYS A 134 -7.18 -8.62 -0.54
C LYS A 134 -8.16 -8.19 0.56
N TYR A 135 -8.48 -6.92 0.63
CA TYR A 135 -9.45 -6.35 1.58
C TYR A 135 -10.81 -6.04 0.94
N GLY A 136 -10.97 -6.34 -0.37
CA GLY A 136 -12.16 -5.99 -1.13
C GLY A 136 -12.32 -4.49 -1.38
N ILE A 137 -11.23 -3.71 -1.28
CA ILE A 137 -11.21 -2.27 -1.51
C ILE A 137 -10.92 -1.97 -2.97
N SER A 138 -11.76 -1.15 -3.60
CA SER A 138 -11.54 -0.66 -4.96
C SER A 138 -10.67 0.60 -4.99
N ILE A 139 -9.78 0.75 -5.97
CA ILE A 139 -8.94 1.94 -6.16
C ILE A 139 -9.51 2.84 -7.26
N ILE A 140 -9.89 4.07 -6.90
CA ILE A 140 -10.31 5.13 -7.83
C ILE A 140 -9.14 6.10 -8.01
N VAL A 141 -8.74 6.33 -9.26
CA VAL A 141 -7.61 7.21 -9.58
C VAL A 141 -8.14 8.60 -9.98
N ASP A 142 -7.69 9.65 -9.32
CA ASP A 142 -7.88 11.02 -9.80
C ASP A 142 -7.04 11.24 -11.07
N VAL A 143 -7.67 11.65 -12.17
CA VAL A 143 -7.01 11.78 -13.49
C VAL A 143 -7.19 13.19 -14.04
N VAL A 144 -6.08 13.82 -14.38
CA VAL A 144 -6.01 15.18 -14.90
C VAL A 144 -5.72 15.10 -16.40
N VAL A 145 -6.78 15.21 -17.20
CA VAL A 145 -6.71 14.98 -18.66
C VAL A 145 -7.25 16.16 -19.49
N ASN A 146 -7.73 17.21 -18.83
CA ASN A 146 -8.14 18.46 -19.47
C ASN A 146 -6.94 19.33 -19.85
N HIS A 147 -5.91 19.36 -19.01
CA HIS A 147 -4.81 20.31 -19.08
C HIS A 147 -3.50 19.68 -18.63
N THR A 148 -2.40 20.41 -18.80
CA THR A 148 -1.07 20.03 -18.28
C THR A 148 -0.46 21.11 -17.37
N ALA A 149 0.75 20.87 -16.87
CA ALA A 149 1.56 21.87 -16.17
C ALA A 149 1.78 23.14 -17.00
N ASN A 150 1.74 24.31 -16.34
CA ASN A 150 2.01 25.60 -16.99
C ASN A 150 3.50 26.01 -16.93
N ALA A 151 3.93 26.84 -17.86
CA ALA A 151 5.29 27.37 -17.91
C ALA A 151 5.58 28.39 -16.81
N GLY A 152 4.57 29.09 -16.29
CA GLY A 152 4.74 30.08 -15.24
C GLY A 152 3.48 30.92 -14.99
N GLY A 153 3.66 32.05 -14.30
CA GLY A 153 2.61 33.05 -14.12
C GLY A 153 2.52 34.06 -15.28
N GLY A 154 1.51 34.93 -15.26
CA GLY A 154 1.37 36.01 -16.24
C GLY A 154 1.15 35.49 -17.67
N GLY A 155 1.96 35.97 -18.62
CA GLY A 155 1.86 35.56 -20.03
C GLY A 155 2.17 34.08 -20.32
N ASP A 156 2.66 33.34 -19.33
CA ASP A 156 3.04 31.94 -19.44
C ASP A 156 2.05 30.98 -18.74
N THR A 157 0.98 31.51 -18.13
CA THR A 157 -0.04 30.73 -17.41
C THR A 157 -0.76 29.70 -18.29
N TYR A 158 -0.98 30.02 -19.56
CA TYR A 158 -1.67 29.14 -20.51
C TYR A 158 -0.73 28.46 -21.51
N LYS A 159 0.59 28.50 -21.26
CA LYS A 159 1.59 27.80 -22.08
C LYS A 159 2.12 26.57 -21.35
N PRO A 160 2.36 25.45 -22.03
CA PRO A 160 2.85 24.22 -21.41
C PRO A 160 4.25 24.39 -20.81
N ALA A 161 4.48 23.81 -19.63
CA ALA A 161 5.79 23.81 -18.98
C ALA A 161 6.84 23.13 -19.86
N GLY A 162 8.11 23.54 -19.74
CA GLY A 162 9.20 22.99 -20.55
C GLY A 162 9.44 21.48 -20.36
N ASN A 163 9.02 20.94 -19.22
CA ASN A 163 9.12 19.52 -18.88
C ASN A 163 7.83 18.71 -19.15
N VAL A 164 6.79 19.32 -19.74
CA VAL A 164 5.68 18.55 -20.35
C VAL A 164 6.26 17.69 -21.48
N ASP A 165 5.75 16.46 -21.60
CA ASP A 165 6.11 15.50 -22.63
C ASP A 165 6.32 16.20 -23.99
N PRO A 166 7.54 16.16 -24.55
CA PRO A 166 7.83 16.80 -25.83
C PRO A 166 6.91 16.36 -26.97
N TYR A 167 6.38 15.14 -26.94
CA TYR A 167 5.41 14.65 -27.92
C TYR A 167 4.12 15.48 -27.90
N ILE A 168 3.65 15.84 -26.71
CA ILE A 168 2.44 16.64 -26.51
C ILE A 168 2.76 18.13 -26.66
N ARG A 169 3.80 18.59 -25.94
CA ARG A 169 4.21 20.00 -25.88
C ARG A 169 4.52 20.61 -27.24
N ASN A 170 5.16 19.85 -28.14
CA ASN A 170 5.58 20.37 -29.43
C ASN A 170 4.54 20.16 -30.54
N ASN A 171 3.41 19.50 -30.27
CA ASN A 171 2.35 19.30 -31.25
C ASN A 171 1.28 20.40 -31.12
N PRO A 172 1.26 21.41 -32.01
CA PRO A 172 0.30 22.51 -31.90
C PRO A 172 -1.16 22.07 -32.04
N SER A 173 -1.43 20.91 -32.66
CA SER A 173 -2.80 20.40 -32.81
C SER A 173 -3.38 19.81 -31.52
N PHE A 174 -2.57 19.62 -30.47
CA PHE A 174 -2.98 19.10 -29.17
C PHE A 174 -3.35 20.20 -28.17
N TRP A 175 -3.29 21.47 -28.58
CA TRP A 175 -3.57 22.60 -27.71
C TRP A 175 -4.73 23.41 -28.27
N HIS A 176 -5.60 23.87 -27.38
CA HIS A 176 -6.45 25.00 -27.70
C HIS A 176 -5.66 26.31 -27.67
N GLU A 177 -6.35 27.42 -27.93
CA GLU A 177 -5.77 28.75 -27.81
C GLU A 177 -5.19 28.96 -26.39
N ALA A 178 -3.96 29.45 -26.30
CA ALA A 178 -3.27 29.73 -25.03
C ALA A 178 -3.88 30.95 -24.32
N ARG A 179 -5.09 30.78 -23.81
CA ARG A 179 -5.97 31.82 -23.30
C ARG A 179 -6.81 31.31 -22.13
N GLY A 180 -7.20 32.22 -21.24
CA GLY A 180 -8.06 31.92 -20.10
C GLY A 180 -9.53 32.22 -20.34
N ILE A 181 -10.39 31.50 -19.62
CA ILE A 181 -11.84 31.73 -19.55
C ILE A 181 -12.13 33.15 -19.04
N ALA A 182 -12.92 33.92 -19.80
CA ALA A 182 -13.35 35.26 -19.40
C ALA A 182 -14.82 35.30 -18.96
N ASN A 183 -15.66 34.48 -19.58
CA ASN A 183 -17.07 34.34 -19.26
C ASN A 183 -17.40 32.89 -18.87
N TRP A 184 -17.72 32.66 -17.60
CA TRP A 184 -18.06 31.33 -17.06
C TRP A 184 -19.46 30.85 -17.42
N ASP A 185 -20.29 31.71 -18.02
CA ASP A 185 -21.59 31.35 -18.61
C ASP A 185 -21.48 31.01 -20.11
N ASP A 186 -20.31 31.18 -20.72
CA ASP A 186 -20.05 30.82 -22.11
C ASP A 186 -19.47 29.41 -22.20
N ARG A 187 -20.30 28.47 -22.68
CA ARG A 187 -19.92 27.06 -22.78
C ARG A 187 -18.68 26.85 -23.66
N TRP A 188 -18.53 27.61 -24.74
CA TRP A 188 -17.37 27.51 -25.62
C TRP A 188 -16.10 27.90 -24.88
N GLN A 189 -16.11 29.01 -24.16
CA GLN A 189 -14.94 29.41 -23.38
C GLN A 189 -14.63 28.40 -22.28
N VAL A 190 -15.66 27.94 -21.55
CA VAL A 190 -15.50 26.98 -20.46
C VAL A 190 -14.84 25.68 -20.91
N THR A 191 -15.06 25.23 -22.15
CA THR A 191 -14.48 23.97 -22.64
C THR A 191 -13.30 24.12 -23.58
N GLN A 192 -13.04 25.31 -24.14
CA GLN A 192 -12.02 25.49 -25.18
C GLN A 192 -10.91 26.47 -24.77
N TRP A 193 -11.00 27.07 -23.58
CA TRP A 193 -9.96 27.92 -23.00
C TRP A 193 -9.55 27.42 -21.62
N GLY A 194 -8.34 27.77 -21.20
CA GLY A 194 -7.73 27.28 -19.98
C GLY A 194 -8.42 27.77 -18.70
N VAL A 195 -8.63 26.83 -17.77
CA VAL A 195 -9.11 27.05 -16.39
C VAL A 195 -8.02 27.62 -15.45
N GLY A 196 -7.01 28.29 -16.01
CA GLY A 196 -5.78 28.71 -15.32
C GLY A 196 -4.56 27.84 -15.64
N LEU A 197 -4.73 26.87 -16.55
CA LEU A 197 -3.69 25.95 -17.02
C LEU A 197 -3.78 25.78 -18.56
N PRO A 198 -2.69 25.36 -19.25
CA PRO A 198 -2.67 25.08 -20.68
C PRO A 198 -3.69 24.01 -21.06
N ASP A 199 -4.61 24.39 -21.92
CA ASP A 199 -5.78 23.58 -22.25
C ASP A 199 -5.53 22.67 -23.44
N LEU A 200 -5.85 21.40 -23.27
CA LEU A 200 -5.65 20.39 -24.30
C LEU A 200 -6.81 20.38 -25.29
N ASN A 201 -6.50 20.24 -26.58
CA ASN A 201 -7.50 20.04 -27.62
C ASN A 201 -8.06 18.62 -27.58
N THR A 202 -9.02 18.38 -26.70
CA THR A 202 -9.56 17.02 -26.44
C THR A 202 -10.38 16.44 -27.60
N SER A 203 -10.72 17.25 -28.62
CA SER A 203 -11.30 16.78 -29.89
C SER A 203 -10.30 16.00 -30.76
N ASN A 204 -9.00 16.14 -30.50
CA ASN A 204 -7.95 15.48 -31.27
C ASN A 204 -7.86 13.99 -30.93
N GLN A 205 -8.08 13.12 -31.92
CA GLN A 205 -8.11 11.66 -31.70
C GLN A 205 -6.74 11.05 -31.33
N GLU A 206 -5.63 11.64 -31.77
CA GLU A 206 -4.29 11.18 -31.40
C GLU A 206 -4.01 11.49 -29.94
N LEU A 207 -4.39 12.68 -29.46
CA LEU A 207 -4.30 13.01 -28.04
C LEU A 207 -5.20 12.09 -27.20
N GLN A 208 -6.43 11.84 -27.66
CA GLN A 208 -7.30 10.88 -26.99
C GLN A 208 -6.68 9.47 -26.92
N ASN A 209 -5.89 9.04 -27.92
CA ASN A 209 -5.15 7.75 -27.83
C ASN A 209 -4.12 7.75 -26.70
N VAL A 210 -3.42 8.86 -26.49
CA VAL A 210 -2.48 9.01 -25.37
C VAL A 210 -3.22 8.86 -24.03
N ILE A 211 -4.36 9.55 -23.89
CA ILE A 211 -5.20 9.49 -22.69
C ILE A 211 -5.76 8.07 -22.47
N ILE A 212 -6.30 7.43 -23.51
CA ILE A 212 -6.78 6.05 -23.46
C ILE A 212 -5.66 5.10 -23.04
N GLY A 213 -4.45 5.29 -23.58
CA GLY A 213 -3.27 4.52 -23.22
C GLY A 213 -2.98 4.61 -21.73
N PHE A 214 -2.91 5.83 -21.18
CA PHE A 214 -2.71 6.08 -19.76
C PHE A 214 -3.80 5.48 -18.86
N LEU A 215 -5.07 5.64 -19.22
CA LEU A 215 -6.16 5.09 -18.41
C LEU A 215 -6.15 3.55 -18.43
N ASN A 216 -5.96 2.93 -19.58
CA ASN A 216 -5.85 1.47 -19.69
C ASN A 216 -4.60 0.92 -19.02
N ASP A 217 -3.53 1.72 -19.00
CA ASP A 217 -2.31 1.44 -18.27
C ASP A 217 -2.57 1.40 -16.75
N ALA A 218 -3.27 2.39 -16.19
CA ALA A 218 -3.69 2.36 -14.79
C ALA A 218 -4.64 1.18 -14.47
N VAL A 219 -5.60 0.87 -15.35
CA VAL A 219 -6.45 -0.34 -15.21
C VAL A 219 -5.61 -1.61 -15.19
N SER A 220 -4.60 -1.73 -16.05
CA SER A 220 -3.71 -2.90 -16.09
C SER A 220 -2.89 -3.11 -14.81
N LEU A 221 -2.68 -2.04 -14.04
CA LEU A 221 -2.00 -2.08 -12.74
C LEU A 221 -2.93 -2.35 -11.57
N GLY A 222 -4.25 -2.38 -11.79
CA GLY A 222 -5.27 -2.69 -10.78
C GLY A 222 -6.18 -1.53 -10.39
N ALA A 223 -6.23 -0.44 -11.15
CA ALA A 223 -7.24 0.61 -10.91
C ALA A 223 -8.66 0.09 -11.21
N ASP A 224 -9.61 0.40 -10.31
CA ASP A 224 -11.03 0.00 -10.39
C ASP A 224 -11.94 1.17 -10.79
N GLY A 225 -11.39 2.34 -11.10
CA GLY A 225 -12.19 3.51 -11.39
C GLY A 225 -11.39 4.78 -11.56
N PHE A 226 -12.10 5.83 -11.98
CA PHE A 226 -11.51 7.13 -12.27
C PHE A 226 -12.39 8.27 -11.75
N ARG A 227 -11.74 9.27 -11.14
CA ARG A 227 -12.28 10.61 -10.92
C ARG A 227 -11.69 11.53 -11.98
N PHE A 228 -12.50 11.98 -12.92
CA PHE A 228 -12.06 12.96 -13.92
C PHE A 228 -12.02 14.35 -13.30
N ASP A 229 -10.82 14.85 -13.10
CA ASP A 229 -10.56 16.24 -12.72
C ASP A 229 -11.12 17.19 -13.77
N THR A 230 -11.62 18.35 -13.31
CA THR A 230 -12.08 19.44 -14.18
C THR A 230 -13.00 18.99 -15.32
N ALA A 231 -13.80 17.94 -15.12
CA ALA A 231 -14.62 17.32 -16.17
C ALA A 231 -15.55 18.31 -16.89
N LYS A 232 -16.04 19.35 -16.19
CA LYS A 232 -16.83 20.45 -16.76
C LYS A 232 -16.16 21.14 -17.97
N HIS A 233 -14.83 21.10 -18.03
CA HIS A 233 -14.01 21.79 -19.01
C HIS A 233 -13.71 20.94 -20.26
N ILE A 234 -14.17 19.69 -20.30
CA ILE A 234 -14.07 18.84 -21.49
C ILE A 234 -15.43 18.76 -22.16
N GLU A 235 -15.51 19.13 -23.44
CA GLU A 235 -16.75 19.22 -24.20
C GLU A 235 -17.57 17.92 -24.24
N LEU A 236 -18.90 18.07 -24.32
CA LEU A 236 -19.83 16.98 -24.63
C LEU A 236 -20.06 16.88 -26.14
N PRO A 237 -20.49 15.71 -26.67
CA PRO A 237 -20.75 15.55 -28.11
C PRO A 237 -21.75 16.54 -28.70
N ASP A 238 -22.68 17.03 -27.89
CA ASP A 238 -23.71 18.00 -28.25
C ASP A 238 -23.45 19.40 -27.69
N ASP A 239 -22.19 19.74 -27.40
CA ASP A 239 -21.83 21.11 -27.01
C ASP A 239 -22.04 22.12 -28.15
N PRO A 240 -22.56 23.31 -27.82
CA PRO A 240 -23.03 24.29 -28.80
C PRO A 240 -21.87 24.91 -29.58
N TYR A 241 -22.20 25.67 -30.63
CA TYR A 241 -21.22 26.43 -31.43
C TYR A 241 -20.15 25.58 -32.13
N GLY A 242 -20.36 24.26 -32.19
CA GLY A 242 -19.45 23.32 -32.85
C GLY A 242 -18.24 22.92 -32.00
N SER A 243 -18.25 23.14 -30.68
CA SER A 243 -17.13 22.69 -29.81
C SER A 243 -17.21 21.21 -29.50
N GLY A 244 -18.38 20.59 -29.68
CA GLY A 244 -18.59 19.21 -29.28
C GLY A 244 -17.66 18.23 -29.97
N SER A 245 -17.22 17.24 -29.20
CA SER A 245 -16.35 16.16 -29.67
C SER A 245 -16.77 14.81 -29.13
N ASN A 246 -16.13 13.74 -29.60
CA ASN A 246 -16.39 12.38 -29.14
C ASN A 246 -15.52 11.99 -27.94
N PHE A 247 -14.88 12.92 -27.21
CA PHE A 247 -13.99 12.61 -26.10
C PHE A 247 -14.61 11.61 -25.12
N TRP A 248 -15.73 11.95 -24.48
CA TRP A 248 -16.38 11.09 -23.50
C TRP A 248 -16.81 9.72 -24.05
N PRO A 249 -17.56 9.62 -25.17
CA PRO A 249 -17.94 8.31 -25.70
C PRO A 249 -16.74 7.48 -26.18
N ARG A 250 -15.70 8.11 -26.76
CA ARG A 250 -14.54 7.39 -27.30
C ARG A 250 -13.58 6.94 -26.20
N VAL A 251 -13.15 7.86 -25.33
CA VAL A 251 -12.22 7.55 -24.24
C VAL A 251 -12.82 6.50 -23.32
N LEU A 252 -14.04 6.74 -22.81
CA LEU A 252 -14.70 5.78 -21.93
C LEU A 252 -15.07 4.48 -22.67
N GLY A 253 -15.42 4.55 -23.96
CA GLY A 253 -15.73 3.38 -24.78
C GLY A 253 -14.52 2.48 -25.06
N SER A 254 -13.30 2.99 -24.87
CA SER A 254 -12.04 2.30 -25.15
C SER A 254 -11.36 1.77 -23.87
N LEU A 255 -12.00 1.91 -22.70
CA LEU A 255 -11.46 1.41 -21.44
C LEU A 255 -11.65 -0.10 -21.33
N ASN A 256 -10.56 -0.77 -20.98
CA ASN A 256 -10.55 -2.16 -20.58
C ASN A 256 -11.40 -2.33 -19.32
N ASN A 257 -12.19 -3.40 -19.27
CA ASN A 257 -13.02 -3.74 -18.10
C ASN A 257 -14.02 -2.63 -17.68
N LYS A 258 -14.42 -1.74 -18.61
CA LYS A 258 -15.30 -0.59 -18.32
C LYS A 258 -16.51 -0.91 -17.43
N GLY A 259 -17.15 -2.06 -17.66
CA GLY A 259 -18.36 -2.46 -16.91
C GLY A 259 -18.14 -2.67 -15.41
N ASN A 260 -16.89 -2.88 -14.99
CA ASN A 260 -16.50 -3.01 -13.58
C ASN A 260 -15.88 -1.73 -13.01
N LEU A 261 -15.62 -0.71 -13.84
CA LEU A 261 -15.02 0.53 -13.40
C LEU A 261 -16.06 1.48 -12.80
N TYR A 262 -15.73 2.10 -11.67
CA TYR A 262 -16.52 3.21 -11.13
C TYR A 262 -15.95 4.54 -11.61
N ILE A 263 -16.69 5.25 -12.45
CA ILE A 263 -16.21 6.47 -13.11
C ILE A 263 -17.11 7.65 -12.76
N TYR A 264 -16.51 8.72 -12.26
CA TYR A 264 -17.20 9.97 -11.99
C TYR A 264 -16.33 11.17 -12.34
N GLY A 265 -16.93 12.36 -12.46
CA GLY A 265 -16.21 13.59 -12.79
C GLY A 265 -16.58 14.75 -11.89
N GLU A 266 -15.64 15.67 -11.77
CA GLU A 266 -15.87 16.98 -11.17
C GLU A 266 -16.56 17.90 -12.17
N VAL A 267 -17.87 18.03 -12.03
CA VAL A 267 -18.67 19.05 -12.69
C VAL A 267 -19.23 19.97 -11.61
N LEU A 268 -18.45 20.96 -11.18
CA LEU A 268 -18.92 21.93 -10.19
C LEU A 268 -20.10 22.72 -10.75
N GLN A 269 -21.24 22.62 -10.07
CA GLN A 269 -22.51 23.22 -10.45
C GLN A 269 -22.42 24.76 -10.45
N GLY A 270 -23.05 25.39 -11.44
CA GLY A 270 -23.00 26.83 -11.70
C GLY A 270 -22.31 27.20 -13.02
N GLY A 271 -22.69 28.35 -13.58
CA GLY A 271 -22.26 28.79 -14.90
C GLY A 271 -22.77 27.87 -16.01
N ALA A 272 -21.95 27.67 -17.06
CA ALA A 272 -22.23 26.74 -18.16
C ALA A 272 -21.88 25.27 -17.82
N ASP A 273 -22.41 24.74 -16.72
CA ASP A 273 -22.02 23.42 -16.18
C ASP A 273 -22.50 22.22 -17.00
N ARG A 274 -23.67 22.33 -17.63
CA ARG A 274 -24.40 21.21 -18.24
C ARG A 274 -24.47 19.96 -17.35
N PHE A 275 -24.63 20.14 -16.03
CA PHE A 275 -24.49 19.07 -15.03
C PHE A 275 -25.28 17.80 -15.40
N ALA A 276 -26.58 17.93 -15.70
CA ALA A 276 -27.42 16.78 -16.05
C ALA A 276 -26.97 16.06 -17.34
N ALA A 277 -26.38 16.76 -18.30
CA ALA A 277 -25.93 16.17 -19.56
C ALA A 277 -24.70 15.27 -19.38
N TYR A 278 -23.77 15.66 -18.51
CA TYR A 278 -22.62 14.82 -18.15
C TYR A 278 -23.04 13.49 -17.51
N SER A 279 -24.19 13.46 -16.80
CA SER A 279 -24.70 12.24 -16.16
C SER A 279 -24.99 11.10 -17.15
N ASN A 280 -25.05 11.39 -18.46
CA ASN A 280 -25.20 10.36 -19.50
C ASN A 280 -23.90 9.56 -19.73
N TYR A 281 -22.76 10.06 -19.28
CA TYR A 281 -21.44 9.47 -19.53
C TYR A 281 -20.73 9.03 -18.25
N ILE A 282 -20.85 9.81 -17.18
CA ILE A 282 -20.14 9.62 -15.91
C ILE A 282 -21.04 9.96 -14.71
N ASN A 283 -20.69 9.47 -13.53
CA ASN A 283 -21.28 9.96 -12.29
C ASN A 283 -20.73 11.35 -11.93
N LEU A 284 -21.39 12.10 -11.06
CA LEU A 284 -21.13 13.54 -10.86
C LEU A 284 -20.98 13.92 -9.40
N ALA A 285 -20.01 14.77 -9.10
CA ALA A 285 -19.86 15.38 -7.79
C ALA A 285 -20.95 16.43 -7.52
N ALA A 286 -21.81 16.20 -6.52
CA ALA A 286 -22.92 17.10 -6.18
C ALA A 286 -22.46 18.27 -5.29
N SER A 287 -21.82 19.29 -5.89
CA SER A 287 -21.22 20.42 -5.16
C SER A 287 -22.24 21.27 -4.38
N ASN A 288 -23.43 21.51 -4.94
CA ASN A 288 -24.49 22.25 -4.25
C ASN A 288 -24.97 21.51 -3.00
N TYR A 289 -25.09 20.17 -3.08
CA TYR A 289 -25.44 19.37 -1.92
C TYR A 289 -24.41 19.48 -0.80
N GLY A 290 -23.12 19.44 -1.13
CA GLY A 290 -22.06 19.64 -0.14
C GLY A 290 -22.16 21.00 0.55
N HIS A 291 -22.49 22.08 -0.17
CA HIS A 291 -22.80 23.38 0.44
C HIS A 291 -24.02 23.32 1.38
N ASN A 292 -25.11 22.70 0.95
CA ASN A 292 -26.34 22.60 1.73
C ASN A 292 -26.18 21.75 3.00
N VAL A 293 -25.39 20.68 2.94
CA VAL A 293 -25.05 19.82 4.08
C VAL A 293 -24.22 20.56 5.12
N ARG A 294 -23.26 21.40 4.69
CA ARG A 294 -22.47 22.25 5.60
C ARG A 294 -23.35 23.24 6.36
N ARG A 295 -24.29 23.89 5.66
CA ARG A 295 -25.31 24.74 6.29
C ARG A 295 -26.18 23.97 7.27
N ALA A 296 -26.57 22.74 6.93
CA ALA A 296 -27.40 21.90 7.78
C ALA A 296 -26.81 21.68 9.19
N VAL A 297 -25.48 21.51 9.26
CA VAL A 297 -24.73 21.34 10.53
C VAL A 297 -24.25 22.64 11.16
N GLY A 298 -24.85 23.77 10.77
CA GLY A 298 -24.58 25.08 11.36
C GLY A 298 -23.25 25.71 10.93
N PHE A 299 -22.64 25.26 9.83
CA PHE A 299 -21.46 25.92 9.29
C PHE A 299 -21.89 27.05 8.35
N GLY A 300 -21.62 28.30 8.76
CA GLY A 300 -22.04 29.50 8.03
C GLY A 300 -23.54 29.82 8.14
N SER A 301 -24.30 29.10 8.96
CA SER A 301 -25.73 29.34 9.23
C SER A 301 -26.15 28.77 10.58
N SER A 302 -27.42 28.98 10.97
CA SER A 302 -28.03 28.21 12.06
C SER A 302 -28.19 26.74 11.65
N ILE A 303 -28.14 25.84 12.63
CA ILE A 303 -28.45 24.41 12.43
C ILE A 303 -29.84 24.27 11.83
N ASN A 304 -29.92 23.59 10.67
CA ASN A 304 -31.18 23.22 10.05
C ASN A 304 -31.00 22.00 9.13
N VAL A 305 -31.29 20.81 9.66
CA VAL A 305 -31.20 19.53 8.92
C VAL A 305 -32.03 19.50 7.64
N ASN A 306 -33.09 20.31 7.55
CA ASN A 306 -33.95 20.34 6.37
C ASN A 306 -33.20 20.85 5.13
N SER A 307 -32.10 21.61 5.32
CA SER A 307 -31.21 22.04 4.24
C SER A 307 -30.59 20.86 3.49
N ALA A 308 -30.40 19.71 4.14
CA ALA A 308 -29.79 18.52 3.54
C ALA A 308 -30.81 17.51 2.96
N THR A 309 -32.08 17.88 2.81
CA THR A 309 -33.11 16.95 2.30
C THR A 309 -33.02 16.74 0.79
N SER A 310 -32.94 17.84 0.04
CA SER A 310 -32.74 17.83 -1.41
C SER A 310 -31.26 17.69 -1.76
N PHE A 311 -30.95 16.82 -2.72
CA PHE A 311 -29.61 16.73 -3.31
C PHE A 311 -29.25 17.94 -4.17
N ASP A 312 -30.22 18.79 -4.55
CA ASP A 312 -29.96 20.01 -5.31
C ASP A 312 -29.05 19.79 -6.55
N ALA A 313 -29.35 18.72 -7.30
CA ALA A 313 -28.48 18.15 -8.32
C ALA A 313 -29.11 18.18 -9.73
N ASN A 314 -29.86 19.25 -10.06
CA ASN A 314 -30.50 19.45 -11.37
C ASN A 314 -31.34 18.24 -11.85
N ASN A 315 -32.05 17.58 -10.93
CA ASN A 315 -32.83 16.35 -11.17
C ASN A 315 -32.02 15.14 -11.68
N VAL A 316 -30.70 15.14 -11.52
CA VAL A 316 -29.87 13.95 -11.76
C VAL A 316 -30.26 12.88 -10.75
N ASN A 317 -30.40 11.65 -11.23
CA ASN A 317 -30.73 10.50 -10.39
C ASN A 317 -29.65 10.32 -9.31
N PRO A 318 -30.00 10.20 -8.02
CA PRO A 318 -29.03 10.03 -6.94
C PRO A 318 -28.03 8.88 -7.13
N SER A 319 -28.41 7.81 -7.84
CA SER A 319 -27.49 6.70 -8.21
C SER A 319 -26.32 7.11 -9.11
N LYS A 320 -26.35 8.32 -9.66
CA LYS A 320 -25.28 8.91 -10.46
C LYS A 320 -24.53 10.01 -9.71
N LEU A 321 -24.77 10.20 -8.41
CA LEU A 321 -24.16 11.26 -7.63
C LEU A 321 -23.08 10.71 -6.71
N VAL A 322 -21.95 11.43 -6.69
CA VAL A 322 -20.96 11.38 -5.62
C VAL A 322 -21.20 12.58 -4.72
N THR A 323 -21.50 12.33 -3.45
CA THR A 323 -21.79 13.37 -2.46
C THR A 323 -20.61 13.53 -1.52
N TRP A 324 -20.38 14.74 -1.04
CA TRP A 324 -19.34 15.02 -0.03
C TRP A 324 -19.85 16.04 0.98
N VAL A 325 -19.20 16.11 2.15
CA VAL A 325 -19.37 17.23 3.08
C VAL A 325 -18.55 18.42 2.60
N GLU A 326 -17.31 18.14 2.22
CA GLU A 326 -16.32 19.08 1.74
C GLU A 326 -15.42 18.38 0.71
N SER A 327 -14.76 19.16 -0.15
CA SER A 327 -13.76 18.67 -1.09
C SER A 327 -12.36 19.12 -0.67
N HIS A 328 -11.35 18.58 -1.35
CA HIS A 328 -9.99 19.04 -1.17
C HIS A 328 -9.83 20.52 -1.55
N ASP A 329 -10.52 20.99 -2.60
CA ASP A 329 -10.56 22.41 -3.00
C ASP A 329 -11.17 23.31 -1.95
N THR A 330 -12.36 22.98 -1.44
CA THR A 330 -13.05 23.84 -0.47
C THR A 330 -12.24 23.97 0.83
N TYR A 331 -11.42 22.97 1.15
CA TYR A 331 -10.53 22.98 2.30
C TYR A 331 -9.19 23.69 2.03
N ALA A 332 -8.52 23.37 0.93
CA ALA A 332 -7.09 23.66 0.72
C ALA A 332 -6.83 24.90 -0.14
N ASN A 333 -7.81 25.38 -0.92
CA ASN A 333 -7.66 26.60 -1.69
C ASN A 333 -7.52 27.82 -0.79
N HIS A 334 -6.97 28.90 -1.36
CA HIS A 334 -6.80 30.17 -0.64
C HIS A 334 -8.11 30.75 -0.09
N SER A 335 -9.26 30.40 -0.67
CA SER A 335 -10.59 30.78 -0.17
C SER A 335 -10.94 30.17 1.19
N LYS A 336 -10.33 29.03 1.56
CA LYS A 336 -10.51 28.35 2.85
C LYS A 336 -11.97 28.11 3.23
N GLU A 337 -12.80 27.81 2.23
CA GLU A 337 -14.26 27.74 2.37
C GLU A 337 -14.71 26.79 3.49
N THR A 338 -14.05 25.64 3.67
CA THR A 338 -14.40 24.65 4.72
C THR A 338 -13.34 24.47 5.79
N THR A 339 -12.19 25.13 5.69
CA THR A 339 -11.07 24.94 6.62
C THR A 339 -11.49 25.14 8.09
N GLY A 340 -12.45 26.03 8.34
CA GLY A 340 -12.98 26.33 9.68
C GLY A 340 -13.98 25.31 10.25
N MET A 341 -14.46 24.32 9.49
CA MET A 341 -15.32 23.27 10.05
C MET A 341 -14.55 22.44 11.08
N ASN A 342 -15.22 22.10 12.18
CA ASN A 342 -14.65 21.22 13.20
C ASN A 342 -15.06 19.75 13.00
N ASP A 343 -14.38 18.86 13.69
CA ASP A 343 -14.56 17.41 13.57
C ASP A 343 -15.97 16.93 13.92
N TRP A 344 -16.64 17.61 14.86
CA TRP A 344 -18.03 17.33 15.18
C TRP A 344 -18.95 17.65 14.00
N GLN A 345 -18.80 18.82 13.37
CA GLN A 345 -19.59 19.20 12.19
C GLN A 345 -19.35 18.23 11.03
N ILE A 346 -18.10 17.85 10.78
CA ILE A 346 -17.74 16.88 9.73
C ILE A 346 -18.39 15.52 10.02
N LYS A 347 -18.31 15.04 11.25
CA LYS A 347 -18.91 13.76 11.65
C LYS A 347 -20.43 13.75 11.50
N MET A 348 -21.10 14.81 11.94
CA MET A 348 -22.56 14.89 11.83
C MET A 348 -23.00 15.04 10.37
N ALA A 349 -22.29 15.84 9.59
CA ALA A 349 -22.55 16.01 8.15
C ALA A 349 -22.30 14.70 7.38
N TRP A 350 -21.21 13.99 7.70
CA TRP A 350 -20.93 12.67 7.16
C TRP A 350 -22.05 11.69 7.47
N SER A 351 -22.52 11.69 8.72
CA SER A 351 -23.60 10.81 9.16
C SER A 351 -24.90 11.05 8.41
N ILE A 352 -25.16 12.29 7.99
CA ILE A 352 -26.28 12.62 7.11
C ILE A 352 -26.06 12.02 5.72
N ILE A 353 -24.95 12.34 5.05
CA ILE A 353 -24.78 11.98 3.63
C ILE A 353 -24.51 10.48 3.43
N ALA A 354 -23.77 9.84 4.33
CA ALA A 354 -23.43 8.43 4.23
C ALA A 354 -24.61 7.52 4.56
N ALA A 355 -25.60 7.99 5.33
CA ALA A 355 -26.81 7.20 5.57
C ALA A 355 -27.80 7.21 4.37
N ARG A 356 -27.68 8.19 3.46
CA ARG A 356 -28.61 8.37 2.32
C ARG A 356 -28.63 7.17 1.38
N ALA A 357 -29.74 6.98 0.67
CA ALA A 357 -29.84 5.97 -0.38
C ALA A 357 -29.20 6.41 -1.70
N GLN A 358 -28.77 5.41 -2.48
CA GLN A 358 -28.36 5.49 -3.88
C GLN A 358 -27.08 6.29 -4.19
N THR A 359 -26.70 7.28 -3.38
CA THR A 359 -25.48 8.07 -3.61
C THR A 359 -24.21 7.35 -3.14
N THR A 360 -23.12 7.53 -3.86
CA THR A 360 -21.79 7.09 -3.43
C THR A 360 -21.10 8.22 -2.66
N SER A 361 -21.16 8.22 -1.33
CA SER A 361 -20.59 9.31 -0.52
C SER A 361 -19.07 9.23 -0.41
N LEU A 362 -18.39 10.37 -0.52
CA LEU A 362 -16.94 10.54 -0.41
C LEU A 362 -16.55 11.26 0.88
N PHE A 363 -15.74 10.60 1.69
CA PHE A 363 -15.13 11.16 2.90
C PHE A 363 -13.79 11.78 2.54
N PHE A 364 -13.70 13.11 2.62
CA PHE A 364 -12.44 13.82 2.43
C PHE A 364 -11.56 13.70 3.67
N ASN A 365 -10.38 13.07 3.54
CA ASN A 365 -9.43 13.00 4.64
C ASN A 365 -8.52 14.23 4.65
N ARG A 366 -8.76 15.13 5.61
CA ARG A 366 -7.93 16.31 5.85
C ARG A 366 -6.49 15.92 6.22
N PRO A 367 -5.49 16.73 5.85
CA PRO A 367 -4.13 16.58 6.37
C PRO A 367 -4.08 16.89 7.88
N VAL A 368 -3.01 16.47 8.55
CA VAL A 368 -2.66 16.96 9.89
C VAL A 368 -1.89 18.28 9.76
N GLY A 369 -2.44 19.38 10.28
CA GLY A 369 -1.83 20.71 10.13
C GLY A 369 -1.77 21.15 8.66
N SER A 370 -0.63 21.70 8.23
CA SER A 370 -0.38 22.00 6.81
C SER A 370 -0.17 20.75 5.95
N GLY A 371 0.05 19.59 6.58
CA GLY A 371 0.30 18.32 5.92
C GLY A 371 1.66 18.21 5.25
N THR A 372 1.99 16.96 4.91
CA THR A 372 3.12 16.59 4.05
C THR A 372 2.57 15.59 3.05
N ILE A 373 2.76 15.85 1.76
CA ILE A 373 2.38 14.90 0.71
C ILE A 373 3.16 13.61 0.92
N GLY A 374 2.46 12.48 0.84
CA GLY A 374 2.93 11.15 1.14
C GLY A 374 2.49 10.65 2.52
N GLN A 375 2.14 11.52 3.47
CA GLN A 375 1.75 11.13 4.83
C GLN A 375 0.25 10.92 4.98
N ALA A 376 -0.12 10.14 6.01
CA ALA A 376 -1.52 9.97 6.38
C ALA A 376 -2.08 11.29 6.94
N GLY A 377 -3.36 11.53 6.68
CA GLY A 377 -4.09 12.68 7.21
C GLY A 377 -4.65 12.39 8.61
N SER A 378 -5.67 13.15 8.99
CA SER A 378 -6.30 13.04 10.31
C SER A 378 -6.91 11.65 10.53
N THR A 379 -7.00 11.23 11.79
CA THR A 379 -7.58 9.93 12.17
C THR A 379 -9.09 9.99 12.36
N ASN A 380 -9.75 11.11 12.04
CA ASN A 380 -11.18 11.30 12.32
C ASN A 380 -12.06 10.27 11.63
N TRP A 381 -11.67 9.76 10.47
CA TRP A 381 -12.36 8.66 9.78
C TRP A 381 -12.42 7.35 10.58
N GLN A 382 -11.58 7.20 11.62
CA GLN A 382 -11.57 6.05 12.54
C GLN A 382 -12.59 6.22 13.69
N ASP A 383 -13.30 7.35 13.77
CA ASP A 383 -14.35 7.54 14.77
C ASP A 383 -15.41 6.43 14.66
N ALA A 384 -15.81 5.89 15.82
CA ALA A 384 -16.72 4.75 15.89
C ALA A 384 -18.10 5.04 15.27
N ASP A 385 -18.59 6.28 15.33
CA ASP A 385 -19.85 6.65 14.68
C ASP A 385 -19.70 6.70 13.16
N ILE A 386 -18.57 7.20 12.66
CA ILE A 386 -18.27 7.20 11.22
C ILE A 386 -18.22 5.76 10.71
N ALA A 387 -17.50 4.88 11.40
CA ALA A 387 -17.45 3.46 11.05
C ALA A 387 -18.83 2.78 11.14
N ALA A 388 -19.66 3.14 12.13
CA ALA A 388 -21.01 2.61 12.28
C ALA A 388 -21.92 3.05 11.12
N VAL A 389 -21.85 4.32 10.69
CA VAL A 389 -22.63 4.82 9.55
C VAL A 389 -22.13 4.25 8.23
N ASN A 390 -20.81 4.05 8.05
CA ASN A 390 -20.28 3.38 6.86
C ASN A 390 -20.80 1.94 6.75
N LYS A 391 -20.80 1.20 7.87
CA LYS A 391 -21.33 -0.17 7.92
C LYS A 391 -22.84 -0.19 7.68
N PHE A 392 -23.57 0.80 8.19
CA PHE A 392 -24.98 1.00 7.86
C PHE A 392 -25.18 1.22 6.36
N HIS A 393 -24.40 2.11 5.73
CA HIS A 393 -24.47 2.35 4.28
C HIS A 393 -24.35 1.05 3.50
N ASN A 394 -23.29 0.28 3.78
CA ASN A 394 -23.00 -0.99 3.14
C ASN A 394 -24.12 -2.02 3.34
N ALA A 395 -24.61 -2.16 4.57
CA ALA A 395 -25.68 -3.10 4.90
C ALA A 395 -27.04 -2.72 4.28
N MET A 396 -27.22 -1.46 3.92
CA MET A 396 -28.44 -0.93 3.31
C MET A 396 -28.34 -0.79 1.78
N ALA A 397 -27.32 -1.36 1.15
CA ALA A 397 -27.20 -1.41 -0.30
C ALA A 397 -28.51 -1.91 -0.95
N GLY A 398 -28.97 -1.22 -1.99
CA GLY A 398 -30.22 -1.51 -2.70
C GLY A 398 -31.52 -1.11 -1.97
N GLN A 399 -31.46 -0.69 -0.69
CA GLN A 399 -32.65 -0.24 0.02
C GLN A 399 -33.04 1.19 -0.38
N GLY A 400 -34.34 1.44 -0.56
CA GLY A 400 -34.90 2.78 -0.73
C GLY A 400 -34.75 3.65 0.53
N GLU A 401 -35.14 4.92 0.44
CA GLU A 401 -35.05 5.88 1.56
C GLU A 401 -36.43 6.39 1.97
N TYR A 402 -36.64 6.55 3.27
CA TYR A 402 -37.70 7.37 3.83
C TYR A 402 -37.09 8.39 4.79
N LEU A 403 -36.97 9.63 4.32
CA LEU A 403 -36.31 10.74 5.01
C LEU A 403 -37.32 11.60 5.79
N ARG A 404 -37.01 11.94 7.04
CA ARG A 404 -37.84 12.78 7.91
C ARG A 404 -36.96 13.68 8.78
N SER A 405 -37.57 14.73 9.34
CA SER A 405 -36.96 15.55 10.39
C SER A 405 -37.89 15.67 11.59
N GLN A 406 -37.30 15.88 12.77
CA GLN A 406 -38.00 16.29 13.99
C GLN A 406 -37.50 17.69 14.35
N GLY A 407 -38.25 18.70 13.90
CA GLY A 407 -37.79 20.09 13.91
C GLY A 407 -36.60 20.33 12.98
N ASP A 408 -35.80 21.35 13.29
CA ASP A 408 -34.62 21.74 12.50
C ASP A 408 -33.33 21.02 12.92
N GLN A 409 -33.37 20.22 13.99
CA GLN A 409 -32.15 19.72 14.64
C GLN A 409 -31.96 18.20 14.50
N VAL A 410 -32.99 17.44 14.15
CA VAL A 410 -32.93 15.98 14.12
C VAL A 410 -33.35 15.47 12.75
N MET A 411 -32.48 14.70 12.11
CA MET A 411 -32.78 13.99 10.86
C MET A 411 -32.93 12.50 11.11
N LEU A 412 -33.95 11.88 10.51
CA LEU A 412 -34.16 10.43 10.52
C LEU A 412 -34.08 9.92 9.09
N ILE A 413 -33.13 9.04 8.84
CA ILE A 413 -32.79 8.51 7.53
C ILE A 413 -33.06 7.01 7.57
N GLU A 414 -34.28 6.62 7.20
CA GLU A 414 -34.70 5.23 7.17
C GLU A 414 -34.40 4.60 5.80
N ARG A 415 -33.91 3.37 5.81
CA ARG A 415 -33.51 2.59 4.65
C ARG A 415 -34.37 1.33 4.54
N GLY A 416 -35.32 1.37 3.60
CA GLY A 416 -36.34 0.33 3.44
C GLY A 416 -37.10 0.08 4.75
N ASN A 417 -37.26 -1.20 5.08
CA ASN A 417 -37.73 -1.67 6.39
C ASN A 417 -36.61 -2.31 7.22
N LYS A 418 -35.35 -2.01 6.88
CA LYS A 418 -34.16 -2.73 7.37
C LYS A 418 -33.37 -1.95 8.39
N GLY A 419 -33.25 -0.64 8.20
CA GLY A 419 -32.45 0.19 9.08
C GLY A 419 -32.82 1.66 9.11
N MET A 420 -32.32 2.38 10.09
CA MET A 420 -32.45 3.80 10.27
C MET A 420 -31.19 4.39 10.91
N THR A 421 -30.73 5.53 10.38
CA THR A 421 -29.78 6.40 11.07
C THR A 421 -30.52 7.65 11.58
N ILE A 422 -30.29 8.06 12.82
CA ILE A 422 -30.84 9.29 13.42
C ILE A 422 -29.68 10.20 13.77
N VAL A 423 -29.69 11.44 13.28
CA VAL A 423 -28.64 12.43 13.51
C VAL A 423 -29.22 13.58 14.31
N ASN A 424 -28.82 13.74 15.58
CA ASN A 424 -29.29 14.81 16.47
C ASN A 424 -28.22 15.90 16.64
N LEU A 425 -28.42 17.04 15.99
CA LEU A 425 -27.56 18.23 16.07
C LEU A 425 -27.89 19.13 17.27
N GLY A 426 -29.00 18.88 17.96
CA GLY A 426 -29.52 19.70 19.06
C GLY A 426 -29.13 19.19 20.44
N GLY A 427 -29.96 19.52 21.43
CA GLY A 427 -29.85 18.98 22.81
C GLY A 427 -30.45 17.58 22.94
N ASP A 428 -30.46 17.06 24.17
CA ASP A 428 -31.12 15.80 24.50
C ASP A 428 -32.58 15.81 24.04
N THR A 429 -33.02 14.71 23.42
CA THR A 429 -34.34 14.65 22.80
C THR A 429 -34.97 13.26 22.91
N TYR A 430 -36.30 13.23 22.88
CA TYR A 430 -37.08 12.02 22.74
C TYR A 430 -37.51 11.86 21.29
N ILE A 431 -37.04 10.80 20.65
CA ILE A 431 -37.44 10.41 19.31
C ILE A 431 -38.82 9.79 19.37
N ASN A 432 -39.73 10.26 18.52
CA ASN A 432 -41.06 9.70 18.38
C ASN A 432 -41.56 9.89 16.94
N SER A 433 -41.24 8.93 16.07
CA SER A 433 -41.49 9.06 14.62
C SER A 433 -42.19 7.85 14.05
N ALA A 434 -42.92 8.04 12.95
CA ALA A 434 -43.39 6.92 12.15
C ALA A 434 -42.19 6.17 11.54
N THR A 435 -42.30 4.86 11.37
CA THR A 435 -41.25 4.01 10.79
C THR A 435 -41.81 2.81 10.03
N ASN A 436 -41.08 2.36 9.01
CA ASN A 436 -41.33 1.07 8.35
C ASN A 436 -40.53 -0.09 8.96
N LEU A 437 -39.69 0.16 9.98
CA LEU A 437 -38.99 -0.91 10.69
C LEU A 437 -40.00 -1.86 11.34
N ALA A 438 -39.61 -3.14 11.43
CA ALA A 438 -40.42 -4.13 12.14
C ALA A 438 -40.48 -3.81 13.64
N ASN A 439 -41.58 -4.22 14.29
CA ASN A 439 -41.70 -4.13 15.75
C ASN A 439 -40.54 -4.85 16.42
N GLY A 440 -39.92 -4.24 17.42
CA GLY A 440 -38.73 -4.81 18.05
C GLY A 440 -37.96 -3.80 18.90
N SER A 441 -36.83 -4.25 19.41
CA SER A 441 -35.89 -3.45 20.20
C SER A 441 -34.58 -3.33 19.43
N TYR A 442 -34.15 -2.10 19.17
CA TYR A 442 -32.98 -1.79 18.36
C TYR A 442 -31.92 -1.13 19.23
N VAL A 443 -30.82 -1.83 19.46
CA VAL A 443 -29.65 -1.27 20.17
C VAL A 443 -28.91 -0.33 19.23
N ASN A 444 -28.59 0.87 19.73
CA ASN A 444 -27.79 1.82 18.99
C ASN A 444 -26.36 1.31 18.81
N LYS A 445 -25.93 1.15 17.55
CA LYS A 445 -24.57 0.70 17.20
C LYS A 445 -23.54 1.85 17.19
N ALA A 446 -23.98 3.10 17.30
CA ALA A 446 -23.13 4.28 17.42
C ALA A 446 -22.82 4.62 18.90
N SER A 447 -21.83 5.48 19.12
CA SER A 447 -21.32 5.88 20.44
C SER A 447 -22.35 6.60 21.33
N GLY A 448 -23.47 7.05 20.76
CA GLY A 448 -24.60 7.59 21.52
C GLY A 448 -25.23 6.56 22.46
N GLY A 449 -25.06 5.26 22.17
CA GLY A 449 -25.63 4.18 22.97
C GLY A 449 -27.16 4.23 23.06
N GLY A 450 -27.72 3.46 23.98
CA GLY A 450 -29.16 3.39 24.20
C GLY A 450 -29.89 2.39 23.31
N THR A 451 -31.21 2.38 23.45
CA THR A 451 -32.10 1.43 22.78
C THR A 451 -33.36 2.14 22.32
N PHE A 452 -33.83 1.78 21.13
CA PHE A 452 -35.05 2.29 20.53
C PHE A 452 -36.06 1.17 20.39
N THR A 453 -37.32 1.45 20.70
CA THR A 453 -38.41 0.49 20.60
C THR A 453 -39.28 0.85 19.40
N VAL A 454 -39.51 -0.12 18.53
CA VAL A 454 -40.50 -0.04 17.47
C VAL A 454 -41.75 -0.81 17.88
N SER A 455 -42.89 -0.15 17.89
CA SER A 455 -44.20 -0.76 18.15
C SER A 455 -45.29 -0.02 17.39
N GLY A 456 -46.16 -0.77 16.71
CA GLY A 456 -47.28 -0.21 15.97
C GLY A 456 -46.87 0.77 14.87
N GLY A 457 -45.75 0.50 14.18
CA GLY A 457 -45.23 1.39 13.12
C GLY A 457 -44.64 2.71 13.62
N ARG A 458 -44.30 2.80 14.91
CA ARG A 458 -43.65 3.96 15.52
C ARG A 458 -42.35 3.56 16.22
N ILE A 459 -41.30 4.34 15.99
CA ILE A 459 -40.04 4.23 16.72
C ILE A 459 -39.99 5.26 17.84
N THR A 460 -39.55 4.82 19.01
CA THR A 460 -39.41 5.66 20.21
C THR A 460 -38.10 5.39 20.94
N GLY A 461 -37.50 6.43 21.54
CA GLY A 461 -36.28 6.29 22.32
C GLY A 461 -35.63 7.63 22.65
N ASN A 462 -34.75 7.66 23.64
CA ASN A 462 -33.99 8.86 23.98
C ASN A 462 -32.68 8.90 23.18
N LEU A 463 -32.32 10.08 22.69
CA LEU A 463 -31.02 10.33 22.07
C LEU A 463 -30.40 11.59 22.66
N GLY A 464 -29.17 11.48 23.14
CA GLY A 464 -28.44 12.63 23.67
C GLY A 464 -28.18 13.70 22.61
N GLY A 465 -27.95 14.93 23.05
CA GLY A 465 -27.57 16.05 22.20
C GLY A 465 -26.24 15.80 21.49
N GLY A 466 -26.14 16.19 20.22
CA GLY A 466 -24.93 16.00 19.41
C GLY A 466 -24.56 14.53 19.18
N LYS A 467 -25.51 13.59 19.28
CA LYS A 467 -25.30 12.14 19.11
C LYS A 467 -25.97 11.60 17.85
N ILE A 468 -25.48 10.44 17.43
CA ILE A 468 -25.99 9.66 16.30
C ILE A 468 -26.57 8.36 16.85
N ALA A 469 -27.65 7.90 16.24
CA ALA A 469 -28.12 6.53 16.40
C ALA A 469 -28.05 5.78 15.08
N VAL A 470 -27.49 4.56 15.09
CA VAL A 470 -27.47 3.65 13.95
C VAL A 470 -28.21 2.38 14.35
N LEU A 471 -29.36 2.16 13.72
CA LEU A 471 -30.37 1.19 14.13
C LEU A 471 -30.69 0.31 12.95
N TYR A 472 -30.34 -0.96 13.02
CA TYR A 472 -30.82 -1.95 12.06
C TYR A 472 -30.70 -3.31 12.69
N GLU A 473 -31.63 -4.17 12.31
CA GLU A 473 -31.39 -5.59 12.44
C GLU A 473 -30.29 -5.91 11.44
N GLY A 474 -29.05 -5.96 11.93
CA GLY A 474 -28.22 -7.03 11.41
C GLY A 474 -28.94 -8.31 11.84
N GLU A 475 -28.81 -9.37 11.07
CA GLU A 475 -28.67 -10.66 11.71
C GLU A 475 -27.88 -10.46 13.02
N ALA A 476 -28.14 -11.28 14.03
CA ALA A 476 -26.97 -11.75 14.72
C ALA A 476 -26.12 -12.46 13.64
N SER A 477 -25.37 -11.71 12.83
CA SER A 477 -24.00 -12.08 12.61
C SER A 477 -23.49 -12.11 14.04
N GLN A 478 -23.53 -13.29 14.63
CA GLN A 478 -22.35 -13.71 15.34
C GLN A 478 -21.21 -13.32 14.37
N GLN A 479 -20.56 -12.19 14.63
CA GLN A 479 -19.35 -11.90 13.89
C GLN A 479 -18.45 -13.08 14.20
N THR A 480 -17.76 -13.66 13.22
CA THR A 480 -16.70 -14.61 13.54
C THR A 480 -15.83 -13.98 14.63
N PRO A 481 -15.55 -14.67 15.75
CA PRO A 481 -15.07 -14.02 16.95
C PRO A 481 -13.80 -13.21 16.70
N SER A 482 -13.59 -12.07 17.34
CA SER A 482 -12.31 -11.36 17.18
C SER A 482 -11.27 -11.87 18.17
N VAL A 483 -10.00 -11.86 17.75
CA VAL A 483 -8.85 -12.28 18.54
C VAL A 483 -7.83 -11.15 18.55
N SER A 484 -7.31 -10.81 19.73
CA SER A 484 -6.16 -9.92 19.90
C SER A 484 -5.25 -10.40 21.03
N ILE A 485 -4.02 -9.89 21.03
CA ILE A 485 -3.01 -10.17 22.06
C ILE A 485 -2.38 -8.87 22.55
N ASP A 486 -1.89 -8.85 23.79
CA ASP A 486 -1.30 -7.67 24.42
C ASP A 486 0.18 -7.42 24.03
N LYS A 487 0.84 -8.42 23.43
CA LYS A 487 2.21 -8.34 22.92
C LYS A 487 2.19 -8.39 21.40
N ALA A 488 2.90 -7.46 20.76
CA ALA A 488 3.19 -7.57 19.34
C ALA A 488 4.02 -8.84 19.08
N GLU A 489 3.79 -9.47 17.94
CA GLU A 489 4.64 -10.59 17.49
C GLU A 489 6.09 -10.12 17.22
N GLY A 490 7.03 -11.05 17.25
CA GLY A 490 8.46 -10.76 17.10
C GLY A 490 9.33 -11.27 18.26
N SER A 491 10.42 -10.58 18.54
CA SER A 491 11.46 -11.10 19.43
C SER A 491 11.17 -10.86 20.91
N PHE A 492 11.62 -11.78 21.77
CA PHE A 492 11.70 -11.58 23.22
C PHE A 492 13.04 -12.09 23.76
N ASN A 493 13.53 -11.47 24.83
CA ASN A 493 14.87 -11.72 25.40
C ASN A 493 14.85 -12.15 26.87
N THR A 494 13.66 -12.39 27.41
CA THR A 494 13.43 -12.99 28.72
C THR A 494 13.45 -14.51 28.62
N ASP A 495 13.63 -15.21 29.75
CA ASP A 495 13.62 -16.68 29.72
C ASP A 495 12.29 -17.24 29.23
N SER A 496 11.17 -16.58 29.54
CA SER A 496 9.85 -16.88 29.00
C SER A 496 9.10 -15.62 28.58
N LEU A 497 8.15 -15.78 27.67
CA LEU A 497 7.21 -14.74 27.24
C LEU A 497 5.81 -15.10 27.71
N ALA A 498 5.16 -14.15 28.36
CA ALA A 498 3.75 -14.20 28.76
C ALA A 498 2.93 -13.32 27.82
N VAL A 499 1.96 -13.91 27.12
CA VAL A 499 1.07 -13.25 26.17
C VAL A 499 -0.37 -13.37 26.66
N ARG A 500 -1.03 -12.25 26.89
CA ARG A 500 -2.46 -12.18 27.26
C ARG A 500 -3.30 -12.21 25.99
N ILE A 501 -4.25 -13.13 25.93
CA ILE A 501 -5.14 -13.32 24.78
C ILE A 501 -6.51 -12.74 25.10
N THR A 502 -7.01 -11.86 24.23
CA THR A 502 -8.38 -11.31 24.32
C THR A 502 -9.19 -11.82 23.16
N VAL A 503 -10.37 -12.37 23.45
CA VAL A 503 -11.36 -12.78 22.45
C VAL A 503 -12.69 -12.09 22.71
N ASN A 504 -13.38 -11.66 21.64
CA ASN A 504 -14.73 -11.11 21.73
C ASN A 504 -15.69 -11.88 20.84
N GLY A 505 -16.89 -12.17 21.38
CA GLY A 505 -17.96 -12.84 20.64
C GLY A 505 -17.75 -14.34 20.39
N ALA A 506 -16.85 -15.02 21.12
CA ALA A 506 -16.60 -16.46 20.98
C ALA A 506 -17.48 -17.30 21.91
N ASP A 507 -18.05 -18.40 21.39
CA ASP A 507 -18.68 -19.46 22.19
C ASP A 507 -17.62 -20.45 22.70
N SER A 508 -16.53 -20.62 21.95
CA SER A 508 -15.38 -21.44 22.30
C SER A 508 -14.07 -20.82 21.82
N ALA A 509 -12.99 -21.01 22.58
CA ALA A 509 -11.66 -20.57 22.17
C ALA A 509 -10.57 -21.50 22.70
N PHE A 510 -9.58 -21.78 21.85
CA PHE A 510 -8.40 -22.57 22.20
C PHE A 510 -7.14 -22.02 21.53
N TYR A 511 -5.98 -22.30 22.11
CA TYR A 511 -4.69 -21.98 21.50
C TYR A 511 -3.81 -23.23 21.39
N THR A 512 -2.83 -23.18 20.49
CA THR A 512 -1.72 -24.14 20.40
C THR A 512 -0.41 -23.35 20.33
N VAL A 513 0.65 -23.87 20.95
CA VAL A 513 2.02 -23.37 20.76
C VAL A 513 2.81 -24.42 19.97
N ASN A 514 3.46 -24.02 18.88
CA ASN A 514 4.27 -24.92 18.01
C ASN A 514 3.51 -26.17 17.53
N ASN A 515 2.23 -26.02 17.17
CA ASN A 515 1.33 -27.11 16.79
C ASN A 515 1.15 -28.21 17.87
N GLY A 516 1.42 -27.89 19.14
CA GLY A 516 1.12 -28.77 20.27
C GLY A 516 -0.37 -28.94 20.54
N SER A 517 -0.71 -29.64 21.63
CA SER A 517 -2.10 -29.88 22.03
C SER A 517 -2.89 -28.58 22.22
N ALA A 518 -4.14 -28.57 21.75
CA ALA A 518 -5.04 -27.45 21.94
C ALA A 518 -5.41 -27.27 23.43
N VAL A 519 -5.29 -26.05 23.92
CA VAL A 519 -5.63 -25.67 25.30
C VAL A 519 -6.75 -24.63 25.27
N SER A 520 -7.88 -24.94 25.92
CA SER A 520 -8.99 -23.98 26.07
C SER A 520 -8.63 -22.87 27.05
N PHE A 521 -9.10 -21.65 26.79
CA PHE A 521 -8.83 -20.48 27.62
C PHE A 521 -10.05 -19.55 27.69
N ARG A 522 -10.05 -18.61 28.64
CA ARG A 522 -11.02 -17.51 28.76
C ARG A 522 -10.41 -16.20 28.28
N SER A 523 -11.25 -15.31 27.77
CA SER A 523 -10.80 -13.97 27.37
C SER A 523 -10.09 -13.25 28.53
N GLY A 524 -8.87 -12.81 28.29
CA GLY A 524 -8.01 -12.19 29.29
C GLY A 524 -7.00 -13.13 29.95
N ASP A 525 -7.02 -14.44 29.65
CA ASP A 525 -6.03 -15.40 30.12
C ASP A 525 -4.65 -15.18 29.47
N THR A 526 -3.60 -15.61 30.17
CA THR A 526 -2.22 -15.47 29.72
C THR A 526 -1.65 -16.85 29.36
N VAL A 527 -1.08 -16.95 28.17
CA VAL A 527 -0.26 -18.09 27.75
C VAL A 527 1.22 -17.75 27.96
N THR A 528 1.98 -18.69 28.53
CA THR A 528 3.42 -18.53 28.74
C THR A 528 4.20 -19.60 27.98
N PHE A 529 5.23 -19.22 27.23
CA PHE A 529 6.12 -20.13 26.51
C PHE A 529 7.57 -19.60 26.49
N GLY A 530 8.51 -20.43 26.06
CA GLY A 530 9.92 -20.05 25.91
C GLY A 530 10.85 -20.42 27.06
N ALA A 531 10.33 -20.74 28.25
CA ALA A 531 11.13 -21.12 29.42
C ALA A 531 12.11 -22.26 29.09
N GLY A 532 13.40 -22.06 29.36
CA GLY A 532 14.44 -23.07 29.11
C GLY A 532 14.73 -23.39 27.64
N ALA A 533 14.05 -22.74 26.69
CA ALA A 533 14.35 -22.91 25.27
C ALA A 533 15.65 -22.20 24.87
N ALA A 534 16.34 -22.76 23.88
CA ALA A 534 17.56 -22.16 23.32
C ALA A 534 17.27 -20.84 22.59
N PHE A 535 18.24 -19.93 22.58
CA PHE A 535 18.16 -18.73 21.75
C PHE A 535 18.11 -19.10 20.26
N GLY A 536 17.32 -18.36 19.49
CA GLY A 536 16.92 -18.69 18.11
C GLY A 536 15.65 -19.54 18.00
N SER A 537 15.10 -20.06 19.11
CA SER A 537 13.87 -20.85 19.08
C SER A 537 12.67 -20.01 18.67
N SER A 538 11.87 -20.53 17.74
CA SER A 538 10.61 -19.93 17.30
C SER A 538 9.40 -20.56 18.01
N PHE A 539 8.42 -19.72 18.33
CA PHE A 539 7.17 -20.06 19.00
C PHE A 539 6.00 -19.53 18.18
N VAL A 540 5.24 -20.43 17.58
CA VAL A 540 4.01 -20.09 16.86
C VAL A 540 2.82 -20.26 17.81
N LEU A 541 2.27 -19.14 18.27
CA LEU A 541 1.03 -19.09 19.02
C LEU A 541 -0.14 -19.01 18.03
N LYS A 542 -0.83 -20.12 17.82
CA LYS A 542 -2.04 -20.18 17.00
C LYS A 542 -3.26 -20.17 17.91
N ILE A 543 -4.13 -19.18 17.72
CA ILE A 543 -5.37 -18.99 18.46
C ILE A 543 -6.54 -19.25 17.54
N THR A 544 -7.48 -20.04 18.01
CA THR A 544 -8.76 -20.31 17.37
C THR A 544 -9.87 -19.83 18.29
N ALA A 545 -10.78 -19.02 17.77
CA ALA A 545 -12.00 -18.64 18.44
C ALA A 545 -13.20 -18.92 17.51
N ALA A 546 -14.23 -19.58 18.02
CA ALA A 546 -15.40 -19.97 17.24
C ALA A 546 -16.71 -19.60 17.95
N ASN A 547 -17.71 -19.28 17.15
CA ASN A 547 -19.11 -19.19 17.55
C ASN A 547 -19.99 -19.82 16.46
N GLY A 548 -21.30 -19.85 16.66
CA GLY A 548 -22.27 -20.37 15.68
C GLY A 548 -22.30 -19.68 14.29
N ALA A 549 -21.54 -18.60 14.06
CA ALA A 549 -21.36 -18.01 12.72
C ALA A 549 -19.99 -18.28 12.08
N GLY A 550 -19.06 -18.91 12.79
CA GLY A 550 -17.81 -19.38 12.22
C GLY A 550 -16.60 -19.24 13.14
N GLN A 551 -15.41 -19.38 12.56
CA GLN A 551 -14.16 -19.51 13.28
C GLN A 551 -13.15 -18.46 12.80
N THR A 552 -12.52 -17.78 13.75
CA THR A 552 -11.35 -16.93 13.52
C THR A 552 -10.11 -17.68 13.96
N VAL A 553 -9.11 -17.72 13.07
CA VAL A 553 -7.80 -18.32 13.34
C VAL A 553 -6.73 -17.25 13.15
N LYS A 554 -5.92 -17.00 14.18
CA LYS A 554 -4.74 -16.13 14.12
C LYS A 554 -3.50 -16.90 14.53
N ALA A 555 -2.39 -16.69 13.84
CA ALA A 555 -1.09 -17.23 14.22
C ALA A 555 -0.13 -16.07 14.42
N TYR A 556 0.59 -16.09 15.54
CA TYR A 556 1.59 -15.09 15.91
C TYR A 556 2.92 -15.79 16.12
N THR A 557 3.99 -15.24 15.56
CA THR A 557 5.32 -15.85 15.66
C THR A 557 6.21 -15.06 16.61
N PHE A 558 6.81 -15.76 17.57
CA PHE A 558 7.74 -15.16 18.52
C PHE A 558 9.10 -15.87 18.46
N VAL A 559 10.19 -15.13 18.55
CA VAL A 559 11.55 -15.69 18.53
C VAL A 559 12.27 -15.33 19.82
N LYS A 560 12.80 -16.34 20.53
CA LYS A 560 13.62 -16.11 21.71
C LYS A 560 15.01 -15.71 21.27
N GLU A 561 15.46 -14.49 21.57
CA GLU A 561 16.78 -14.00 21.20
C GLU A 561 17.73 -14.01 22.39
N ASP A 562 19.03 -14.16 22.10
CA ASP A 562 20.07 -14.06 23.13
C ASP A 562 20.19 -12.60 23.58
N PRO A 563 19.90 -12.26 24.84
CA PRO A 563 20.07 -10.91 25.35
C PRO A 563 21.54 -10.44 25.30
N LYS A 564 22.50 -11.36 25.15
CA LYS A 564 23.94 -11.08 25.04
C LYS A 564 24.46 -11.02 23.60
N ALA A 565 23.64 -11.35 22.60
CA ALA A 565 24.06 -11.19 21.21
C ALA A 565 24.28 -9.70 20.90
N ALA A 566 25.49 -9.34 20.51
CA ALA A 566 25.79 -8.00 20.04
C ALA A 566 26.63 -8.10 18.77
N LEU A 567 26.36 -7.20 17.83
CA LEU A 567 27.21 -6.97 16.68
C LEU A 567 27.77 -5.55 16.76
N THR A 568 29.02 -5.38 16.35
CA THR A 568 29.70 -4.08 16.41
C THR A 568 30.08 -3.67 15.00
N VAL A 569 29.69 -2.45 14.63
CA VAL A 569 29.93 -1.89 13.32
C VAL A 569 30.87 -0.71 13.46
N HIS A 570 31.99 -0.75 12.75
CA HIS A 570 32.93 0.34 12.59
C HIS A 570 32.76 0.93 11.19
N TYR A 571 32.69 2.26 11.08
CA TYR A 571 32.51 2.99 9.83
C TYR A 571 33.58 4.07 9.67
N PHE A 572 34.27 4.06 8.53
CA PHE A 572 35.24 5.09 8.19
C PHE A 572 34.50 6.27 7.58
N LYS A 573 34.51 7.39 8.31
CA LYS A 573 33.75 8.58 7.94
C LYS A 573 34.27 9.20 6.64
N PRO A 574 33.43 9.40 5.62
CA PRO A 574 33.82 10.11 4.41
C PRO A 574 34.24 11.57 4.69
N SER A 575 35.13 12.11 3.85
CA SER A 575 35.53 13.52 3.95
C SER A 575 34.33 14.46 3.79
N GLY A 576 34.24 15.50 4.63
CA GLY A 576 33.13 16.46 4.63
C GLY A 576 31.88 16.03 5.40
N TRP A 577 31.82 14.82 5.95
CA TRP A 577 30.72 14.40 6.83
C TRP A 577 30.90 14.93 8.26
N GLY A 578 29.78 15.30 8.89
CA GLY A 578 29.67 15.47 10.34
C GLY A 578 29.69 14.11 11.05
N THR A 579 29.34 14.07 12.35
CA THR A 579 29.23 12.79 13.07
C THR A 579 28.24 11.87 12.35
N PRO A 580 28.65 10.64 11.97
CA PRO A 580 27.75 9.70 11.29
C PRO A 580 26.73 9.11 12.26
N ASN A 581 25.49 8.97 11.82
CA ASN A 581 24.48 8.13 12.44
C ASN A 581 24.43 6.77 11.75
N ILE A 582 24.03 5.73 12.48
CA ILE A 582 23.74 4.39 11.99
C ILE A 582 22.24 4.09 12.13
N TYR A 583 21.60 3.78 11.02
CA TYR A 583 20.28 3.16 10.95
C TYR A 583 20.46 1.68 10.62
N TYR A 584 19.67 0.80 11.23
CA TYR A 584 19.82 -0.64 11.04
C TYR A 584 18.49 -1.37 11.04
N TYR A 585 18.39 -2.44 10.28
CA TYR A 585 17.18 -3.26 10.14
C TYR A 585 17.54 -4.69 9.73
N ASP A 586 16.65 -5.66 9.94
CA ASP A 586 16.76 -7.04 9.45
C ASP A 586 15.44 -7.40 8.77
N ASP A 587 15.49 -7.41 7.44
CA ASP A 587 14.36 -7.76 6.56
C ASP A 587 14.33 -9.25 6.20
N SER A 588 15.23 -10.07 6.78
CA SER A 588 15.19 -11.54 6.63
C SER A 588 14.16 -12.21 7.56
N VAL A 589 13.67 -11.47 8.56
CA VAL A 589 12.62 -11.91 9.49
C VAL A 589 11.29 -11.24 9.15
N THR A 590 10.17 -11.90 9.49
CA THR A 590 8.82 -11.37 9.28
C THR A 590 8.06 -11.30 10.61
N PRO A 591 7.59 -10.12 11.05
CA PRO A 591 7.79 -8.81 10.43
C PRO A 591 9.27 -8.36 10.46
N ALA A 592 9.66 -7.51 9.52
CA ALA A 592 11.03 -6.98 9.44
C ALA A 592 11.40 -6.25 10.75
N LYS A 593 12.55 -6.61 11.32
CA LYS A 593 13.07 -5.99 12.54
C LYS A 593 13.71 -4.66 12.17
N SER A 594 13.46 -3.59 12.91
CA SER A 594 14.09 -2.28 12.67
C SER A 594 14.67 -1.71 13.96
N GLY A 595 15.79 -1.02 13.83
CA GLY A 595 16.38 -0.20 14.88
C GLY A 595 15.64 1.12 15.10
N PRO A 596 16.29 2.09 15.76
CA PRO A 596 15.75 3.43 15.98
C PRO A 596 15.31 4.09 14.68
N ALA A 597 14.25 4.91 14.76
CA ALA A 597 13.73 5.65 13.62
C ALA A 597 14.83 6.47 12.93
N TRP A 598 14.73 6.62 11.60
CA TRP A 598 15.63 7.46 10.82
C TRP A 598 15.75 8.87 11.43
N PRO A 599 16.96 9.46 11.56
CA PRO A 599 18.25 9.06 10.98
C PRO A 599 19.02 7.95 11.73
N GLY A 600 18.43 7.28 12.71
CA GLY A 600 19.13 6.27 13.50
C GLY A 600 19.90 6.89 14.67
N THR A 601 20.98 6.24 15.11
CA THR A 601 21.73 6.64 16.32
C THR A 601 23.12 7.16 15.97
N ALA A 602 23.56 8.23 16.63
CA ALA A 602 24.92 8.77 16.46
C ALA A 602 25.97 7.73 16.87
N MET A 603 26.98 7.54 16.01
CA MET A 603 28.09 6.63 16.27
C MET A 603 29.15 7.29 17.16
N LYS A 604 29.91 6.48 17.90
CA LYS A 604 30.97 6.93 18.80
C LYS A 604 32.29 7.12 18.04
N ASP A 605 32.96 8.24 18.23
CA ASP A 605 34.28 8.51 17.62
C ASP A 605 35.37 7.62 18.24
N GLU A 606 36.18 6.96 17.40
CA GLU A 606 37.33 6.12 17.79
C GLU A 606 38.67 6.79 17.46
N GLY A 607 38.66 7.94 16.79
CA GLY A 607 39.84 8.62 16.26
C GLY A 607 40.26 8.12 14.88
N ASN A 608 41.16 8.87 14.23
CA ASN A 608 41.70 8.58 12.88
C ASN A 608 40.63 8.33 11.80
N GLY A 609 39.44 8.93 11.94
CA GLY A 609 38.34 8.84 10.97
C GLY A 609 37.37 7.66 11.18
N TRP A 610 37.60 6.80 12.17
CA TRP A 610 36.74 5.65 12.48
C TRP A 610 35.67 6.00 13.54
N TYR A 611 34.47 5.50 13.33
CA TYR A 611 33.35 5.59 14.27
C TYR A 611 32.76 4.22 14.51
N SER A 612 32.27 3.92 15.72
CA SER A 612 31.65 2.63 16.03
C SER A 612 30.30 2.72 16.73
N TYR A 613 29.54 1.64 16.58
CA TYR A 613 28.30 1.43 17.31
C TYR A 613 28.07 -0.07 17.54
N SER A 614 27.69 -0.45 18.76
CA SER A 614 27.31 -1.80 19.11
C SER A 614 25.79 -1.92 19.15
N ILE A 615 25.25 -2.82 18.35
CA ILE A 615 23.82 -3.14 18.31
C ILE A 615 23.59 -4.35 19.21
N THR A 616 22.95 -4.13 20.36
CA THR A 616 22.65 -5.17 21.36
C THR A 616 21.37 -5.92 21.04
N SER A 617 21.31 -7.21 21.35
CA SER A 617 20.23 -8.15 21.00
C SER A 617 20.04 -8.35 19.48
N TRP A 618 21.14 -8.28 18.71
CA TRP A 618 21.16 -8.54 17.27
C TRP A 618 22.39 -9.37 16.91
N THR A 619 22.18 -10.40 16.08
CA THR A 619 23.25 -11.28 15.56
C THR A 619 23.67 -10.90 14.14
N GLN A 620 22.75 -10.29 13.38
CA GLN A 620 22.94 -9.76 12.04
C GLN A 620 22.09 -8.50 11.84
N ALA A 621 22.45 -7.64 10.90
CA ALA A 621 21.64 -6.50 10.46
C ALA A 621 22.05 -6.05 9.06
N LYS A 622 21.20 -5.27 8.39
CA LYS A 622 21.57 -4.34 7.32
C LYS A 622 21.73 -2.96 7.92
N VAL A 623 22.82 -2.27 7.60
CA VAL A 623 23.15 -0.95 8.17
C VAL A 623 23.30 0.14 7.11
N ILE A 624 22.79 1.32 7.43
CA ILE A 624 22.88 2.54 6.61
C ILE A 624 23.46 3.65 7.47
N PHE A 625 24.46 4.36 6.93
CA PHE A 625 25.08 5.49 7.57
C PHE A 625 24.58 6.80 6.98
N ASN A 626 24.42 7.83 7.80
CA ASN A 626 24.06 9.17 7.31
C ASN A 626 24.69 10.28 8.15
N SER A 627 24.83 11.47 7.57
CA SER A 627 25.20 12.69 8.29
C SER A 627 24.61 13.90 7.57
N GLY A 628 23.61 14.54 8.19
CA GLY A 628 22.84 15.61 7.55
C GLY A 628 22.07 15.09 6.32
N SER A 629 22.29 15.69 5.15
CA SER A 629 21.71 15.26 3.87
C SER A 629 22.48 14.14 3.17
N ASN A 630 23.63 13.71 3.71
CA ASN A 630 24.47 12.69 3.10
C ASN A 630 24.13 11.30 3.64
N GLN A 631 24.18 10.28 2.78
CA GLN A 631 23.91 8.88 3.11
C GLN A 631 24.87 7.92 2.42
N ASN A 632 25.19 6.81 3.08
CA ASN A 632 25.97 5.70 2.54
C ASN A 632 25.48 4.38 3.18
N PRO A 633 24.97 3.40 2.41
CA PRO A 633 24.76 3.37 0.96
C PRO A 633 23.84 4.50 0.46
N ALA A 634 23.86 4.80 -0.84
CA ALA A 634 23.03 5.85 -1.42
C ALA A 634 21.53 5.62 -1.18
N ALA A 635 20.70 6.66 -1.35
CA ALA A 635 19.25 6.52 -1.22
C ALA A 635 18.72 5.37 -2.11
N GLN A 636 17.77 4.60 -1.58
CA GLN A 636 17.18 3.40 -2.22
C GLN A 636 18.15 2.21 -2.44
N GLN A 637 19.40 2.30 -1.98
CA GLN A 637 20.28 1.13 -1.92
C GLN A 637 20.05 0.36 -0.61
N PRO A 638 20.07 -0.98 -0.63
CA PRO A 638 19.98 -1.78 0.59
C PRO A 638 21.16 -1.48 1.51
N GLY A 639 20.93 -1.55 2.83
CA GLY A 639 22.00 -1.40 3.82
C GLY A 639 23.06 -2.51 3.73
N TYR A 640 24.25 -2.25 4.25
CA TYR A 640 25.33 -3.22 4.32
C TYR A 640 24.96 -4.37 5.26
N SER A 641 24.95 -5.60 4.77
CA SER A 641 24.75 -6.78 5.61
C SER A 641 25.95 -7.02 6.53
N VAL A 642 25.73 -7.01 7.83
CA VAL A 642 26.74 -7.18 8.87
C VAL A 642 26.31 -8.24 9.88
N SER A 643 27.30 -8.94 10.43
CA SER A 643 27.15 -9.88 11.56
C SER A 643 28.46 -9.91 12.37
N GLY A 644 28.37 -10.10 13.69
CA GLY A 644 29.53 -10.00 14.58
C GLY A 644 30.22 -8.63 14.51
N GLU A 645 31.55 -8.58 14.49
CA GLU A 645 32.30 -7.33 14.29
C GLU A 645 32.60 -7.10 12.79
N LYS A 646 32.32 -5.90 12.29
CA LYS A 646 32.58 -5.50 10.90
C LYS A 646 33.10 -4.07 10.79
N TRP A 647 34.02 -3.87 9.85
CA TRP A 647 34.65 -2.59 9.54
C TRP A 647 34.25 -2.17 8.12
N ILE A 648 33.68 -0.99 7.93
CA ILE A 648 33.16 -0.54 6.63
C ILE A 648 33.89 0.73 6.20
N LYS A 649 34.53 0.71 5.03
CA LYS A 649 35.27 1.84 4.45
C LYS A 649 35.08 1.86 2.95
N ASP A 650 34.76 3.04 2.41
CA ASP A 650 34.52 3.27 0.97
C ASP A 650 33.50 2.29 0.36
N GLY A 651 32.48 1.92 1.15
CA GLY A 651 31.43 0.99 0.77
C GLY A 651 31.84 -0.49 0.73
N VAL A 652 33.04 -0.82 1.20
CA VAL A 652 33.54 -2.20 1.32
C VAL A 652 33.48 -2.65 2.77
N ILE A 653 33.02 -3.88 3.01
CA ILE A 653 32.95 -4.51 4.33
C ILE A 653 34.21 -5.36 4.56
N TYR A 654 34.89 -5.12 5.66
CA TYR A 654 36.08 -5.84 6.11
C TYR A 654 35.79 -6.57 7.43
N PRO A 655 36.37 -7.77 7.63
CA PRO A 655 36.23 -8.52 8.88
C PRO A 655 37.07 -7.95 10.03
N LYS A 656 38.02 -7.06 9.73
CA LYS A 656 38.95 -6.40 10.67
C LYS A 656 39.33 -5.02 10.12
N ASN A 657 39.89 -4.16 10.97
CA ASN A 657 40.29 -2.81 10.57
C ASN A 657 41.27 -2.86 9.37
N PRO A 658 40.88 -2.35 8.19
CA PRO A 658 41.72 -2.39 6.98
C PRO A 658 42.94 -1.45 7.08
N ASP A 659 42.94 -0.47 7.99
CA ASP A 659 44.05 0.46 8.20
C ASP A 659 45.06 -0.07 9.23
N LYS A 660 44.83 -1.26 9.81
CA LYS A 660 45.84 -1.98 10.60
C LYS A 660 46.52 -3.03 9.73
N PRO A 661 47.87 -3.04 9.61
CA PRO A 661 48.57 -4.09 8.88
C PRO A 661 48.30 -5.44 9.53
N THR A 662 47.82 -6.40 8.75
CA THR A 662 47.48 -7.74 9.22
C THR A 662 48.64 -8.68 8.98
N THR A 663 49.23 -9.22 10.05
CA THR A 663 50.33 -10.19 10.01
C THR A 663 49.87 -11.62 9.72
N ASP A 664 48.94 -11.80 8.78
CA ASP A 664 48.53 -13.13 8.34
C ASP A 664 49.29 -13.47 7.05
N THR A 665 50.33 -14.28 7.22
CA THR A 665 51.18 -14.79 6.14
C THR A 665 50.97 -16.30 6.05
N ILE A 666 50.55 -16.78 4.88
CA ILE A 666 50.53 -18.21 4.56
C ILE A 666 51.90 -18.55 3.98
N THR A 667 52.67 -19.39 4.65
CA THR A 667 53.91 -19.93 4.08
C THR A 667 53.62 -21.27 3.41
N VAL A 668 54.15 -21.45 2.20
CA VAL A 668 53.94 -22.65 1.40
C VAL A 668 55.30 -23.24 1.07
N HIS A 669 55.50 -24.49 1.46
CA HIS A 669 56.68 -25.30 1.18
C HIS A 669 56.33 -26.37 0.13
N TYR A 670 57.09 -26.47 -0.95
CA TYR A 670 56.85 -27.41 -2.04
C TYR A 670 58.08 -28.27 -2.32
N TYR A 671 57.88 -29.60 -2.31
CA TYR A 671 58.93 -30.55 -2.67
C TYR A 671 58.98 -30.68 -4.18
N LYS A 672 60.08 -30.22 -4.76
CA LYS A 672 60.26 -30.16 -6.20
C LYS A 672 60.33 -31.58 -6.80
N PRO A 673 59.48 -31.93 -7.78
CA PRO A 673 59.59 -33.21 -8.48
C PRO A 673 60.91 -33.37 -9.24
N SER A 674 61.37 -34.61 -9.40
CA SER A 674 62.60 -34.91 -10.15
C SER A 674 62.50 -34.42 -11.60
N GLY A 675 63.54 -33.75 -12.08
CA GLY A 675 63.59 -33.20 -13.45
C GLY A 675 62.83 -31.88 -13.67
N TRP A 676 62.37 -31.21 -12.62
CA TRP A 676 61.91 -29.81 -12.68
C TRP A 676 63.06 -28.82 -12.41
N GLY A 677 63.03 -27.67 -13.10
CA GLY A 677 63.78 -26.46 -12.74
C GLY A 677 63.24 -25.78 -11.48
N THR A 678 63.68 -24.56 -11.19
CA THR A 678 63.18 -23.81 -10.01
C THR A 678 61.67 -23.59 -10.14
N PRO A 679 60.86 -23.98 -9.14
CA PRO A 679 59.41 -23.86 -9.23
C PRO A 679 58.95 -22.41 -9.03
N ASN A 680 57.91 -22.01 -9.78
CA ASN A 680 57.10 -20.84 -9.51
C ASN A 680 55.81 -21.25 -8.78
N ILE A 681 55.26 -20.34 -7.97
CA ILE A 681 53.95 -20.45 -7.33
C ILE A 681 53.00 -19.39 -7.89
N TYR A 682 51.87 -19.83 -8.44
CA TYR A 682 50.72 -19.01 -8.76
C TYR A 682 49.62 -19.29 -7.73
N TYR A 683 48.88 -18.26 -7.31
CA TYR A 683 47.86 -18.42 -6.27
C TYR A 683 46.63 -17.54 -6.52
N TYR A 684 45.46 -18.02 -6.11
CA TYR A 684 44.17 -17.35 -6.30
C TYR A 684 43.13 -17.78 -5.24
N ASP A 685 42.03 -17.05 -5.14
CA ASP A 685 40.84 -17.44 -4.38
C ASP A 685 39.59 -17.34 -5.27
N ASP A 686 39.18 -18.49 -5.79
CA ASP A 686 38.02 -18.67 -6.69
C ASP A 686 36.67 -18.68 -5.95
N SER A 687 36.65 -18.51 -4.62
CA SER A 687 35.41 -18.31 -3.86
C SER A 687 34.88 -16.87 -3.92
N THR A 688 35.59 -15.99 -4.63
CA THR A 688 35.24 -14.58 -4.81
C THR A 688 34.82 -14.29 -6.25
N VAL A 689 33.92 -13.30 -6.46
CA VAL A 689 33.45 -12.87 -7.78
C VAL A 689 33.62 -11.35 -7.90
N PRO A 690 34.52 -10.83 -8.77
CA PRO A 690 35.47 -11.58 -9.60
C PRO A 690 36.54 -12.30 -8.77
N THR A 691 37.14 -13.36 -9.32
CA THR A 691 38.18 -14.15 -8.67
C THR A 691 39.36 -13.27 -8.26
N LYS A 692 39.71 -13.31 -6.97
CA LYS A 692 40.90 -12.64 -6.44
C LYS A 692 42.12 -13.47 -6.86
N GLU A 693 42.96 -12.91 -7.71
CA GLU A 693 44.19 -13.56 -8.16
C GLU A 693 45.42 -12.93 -7.51
N GLY A 694 46.46 -13.74 -7.33
CA GLY A 694 47.80 -13.28 -7.01
C GLY A 694 48.47 -12.65 -8.22
N GLN A 695 49.76 -12.90 -8.36
CA GLN A 695 50.55 -12.37 -9.47
C GLN A 695 50.25 -13.14 -10.77
N ALA A 696 50.26 -12.45 -11.91
CA ALA A 696 49.95 -13.06 -13.21
C ALA A 696 50.82 -14.30 -13.50
N TRP A 697 50.24 -15.26 -14.24
CA TRP A 697 50.91 -16.49 -14.66
C TRP A 697 52.26 -16.20 -15.36
N PRO A 698 53.36 -16.91 -15.07
CA PRO A 698 53.47 -18.16 -14.29
C PRO A 698 53.56 -18.00 -12.76
N GLY A 699 53.31 -16.82 -12.19
CA GLY A 699 53.40 -16.58 -10.75
C GLY A 699 54.80 -16.15 -10.30
N LYS A 700 55.16 -16.42 -9.04
CA LYS A 700 56.43 -15.98 -8.42
C LYS A 700 57.39 -17.13 -8.23
N VAL A 701 58.67 -16.91 -8.51
CA VAL A 701 59.75 -17.88 -8.24
C VAL A 701 59.82 -18.16 -6.74
N MET A 702 59.86 -19.44 -6.37
CA MET A 702 60.01 -19.87 -4.97
C MET A 702 61.48 -19.91 -4.56
N THR A 703 61.75 -19.73 -3.26
CA THR A 703 63.11 -19.71 -2.69
C THR A 703 63.53 -21.12 -2.28
N SER A 704 64.72 -21.57 -2.68
CA SER A 704 65.25 -22.89 -2.27
C SER A 704 65.55 -22.93 -0.78
N GLU A 705 65.06 -23.97 -0.10
CA GLU A 705 65.37 -24.27 1.31
C GLU A 705 66.43 -25.36 1.46
N GLY A 706 66.74 -26.06 0.36
CA GLY A 706 67.67 -27.20 0.34
C GLY A 706 66.92 -28.54 0.34
N ASN A 707 67.63 -29.64 0.11
CA ASN A 707 67.09 -31.01 0.09
C ASN A 707 65.88 -31.27 -0.84
N GLY A 708 65.64 -30.40 -1.82
CA GLY A 708 64.51 -30.48 -2.76
C GLY A 708 63.31 -29.61 -2.39
N TRP A 709 63.32 -28.93 -1.24
CA TRP A 709 62.25 -28.03 -0.79
C TRP A 709 62.44 -26.59 -1.25
N TYR A 710 61.31 -25.94 -1.52
CA TYR A 710 61.22 -24.53 -1.89
C TYR A 710 60.07 -23.87 -1.16
N SER A 711 60.22 -22.62 -0.74
CA SER A 711 59.16 -21.88 -0.04
C SER A 711 58.81 -20.52 -0.62
N TYR A 712 57.58 -20.10 -0.32
CA TYR A 712 57.08 -18.77 -0.61
C TYR A 712 56.04 -18.35 0.43
N SER A 713 56.07 -17.07 0.84
CA SER A 713 55.15 -16.48 1.80
C SER A 713 54.13 -15.58 1.10
N ILE A 714 52.84 -15.90 1.27
CA ILE A 714 51.70 -15.15 0.75
C ILE A 714 51.14 -14.29 1.89
N SER A 715 51.38 -12.98 1.85
CA SER A 715 50.92 -12.04 2.87
C SER A 715 49.56 -11.41 2.52
N GLY A 716 48.69 -11.25 3.52
CA GLY A 716 47.38 -10.61 3.34
C GLY A 716 46.30 -11.56 2.77
N TRP A 717 46.50 -12.86 2.95
CA TRP A 717 45.57 -13.93 2.55
C TRP A 717 45.34 -14.87 3.74
N ASP A 718 44.08 -15.22 3.98
CA ASP A 718 43.62 -16.17 4.99
C ASP A 718 43.48 -17.60 4.42
N LYS A 719 43.29 -17.69 3.10
CA LYS A 719 43.40 -18.92 2.31
C LYS A 719 43.84 -18.61 0.88
N ALA A 720 44.39 -19.59 0.19
CA ALA A 720 44.67 -19.51 -1.25
C ALA A 720 44.66 -20.91 -1.89
N TYR A 721 44.30 -20.99 -3.17
CA TYR A 721 44.59 -22.13 -4.02
C TYR A 721 45.91 -21.89 -4.74
N VAL A 722 46.86 -22.82 -4.63
CA VAL A 722 48.21 -22.67 -5.19
C VAL A 722 48.49 -23.67 -6.31
N ILE A 723 49.15 -23.23 -7.37
CA ILE A 723 49.61 -24.05 -8.50
C ILE A 723 51.11 -23.81 -8.66
N PHE A 724 51.86 -24.91 -8.76
CA PHE A 724 53.30 -24.89 -8.99
C PHE A 724 53.62 -25.17 -10.44
N ASN A 725 54.59 -24.47 -11.02
CA ASN A 725 55.02 -24.73 -12.39
C ASN A 725 56.52 -24.52 -12.59
N SER A 726 57.11 -25.28 -13.52
CA SER A 726 58.49 -25.12 -13.97
C SER A 726 58.67 -25.77 -15.35
N ASP A 727 59.43 -25.14 -16.25
CA ASP A 727 59.81 -25.68 -17.57
C ASP A 727 58.65 -26.26 -18.40
N GLY A 728 57.49 -25.57 -18.40
CA GLY A 728 56.30 -25.99 -19.14
C GLY A 728 55.48 -27.12 -18.49
N ARG A 729 55.84 -27.55 -17.28
CA ARG A 729 55.10 -28.52 -16.45
C ARG A 729 54.41 -27.81 -15.29
N GLN A 730 53.33 -28.39 -14.77
CA GLN A 730 52.61 -27.87 -13.61
C GLN A 730 52.11 -28.98 -12.68
N SER A 731 51.87 -28.62 -11.42
CA SER A 731 51.30 -29.44 -10.37
C SER A 731 50.38 -28.54 -9.52
N PRO A 732 49.07 -28.81 -9.42
CA PRO A 732 48.32 -29.90 -10.06
C PRO A 732 48.32 -29.87 -11.60
N GLU A 733 47.82 -30.91 -12.27
CA GLU A 733 47.80 -30.96 -13.73
C GLU A 733 46.88 -29.89 -14.35
N SER A 734 47.02 -29.62 -15.64
CA SER A 734 46.18 -28.61 -16.32
C SER A 734 44.69 -28.89 -16.12
N GLN A 735 43.92 -27.84 -15.88
CA GLN A 735 42.47 -27.89 -15.57
C GLN A 735 42.11 -28.52 -14.22
N GLN A 736 43.09 -28.90 -13.39
CA GLN A 736 42.84 -29.23 -11.99
C GLN A 736 42.91 -27.96 -11.13
N ARG A 737 42.05 -27.93 -10.10
CA ARG A 737 42.05 -26.85 -9.10
C ARG A 737 43.36 -26.89 -8.31
N GLY A 738 43.86 -25.74 -7.90
CA GLY A 738 45.09 -25.64 -7.11
C GLY A 738 44.98 -26.32 -5.74
N TYR A 739 46.11 -26.47 -5.05
CA TYR A 739 46.14 -26.97 -3.68
C TYR A 739 45.64 -25.90 -2.71
N LEU A 740 44.63 -26.19 -1.88
CA LEU A 740 44.12 -25.25 -0.88
C LEU A 740 45.10 -25.15 0.30
N VAL A 741 45.59 -23.95 0.57
CA VAL A 741 46.44 -23.61 1.72
C VAL A 741 45.77 -22.54 2.57
N THR A 742 45.83 -22.66 3.89
CA THR A 742 45.20 -21.70 4.84
C THR A 742 46.13 -21.27 5.97
N ARG A 743 47.37 -21.77 5.98
CA ARG A 743 48.42 -21.57 6.99
C ARG A 743 49.73 -22.14 6.46
N ASP A 744 50.76 -22.21 7.28
CA ASP A 744 52.00 -22.94 6.96
C ASP A 744 51.71 -24.36 6.45
N SER A 745 52.08 -24.64 5.21
CA SER A 745 51.65 -25.84 4.47
C SER A 745 52.80 -26.45 3.69
N TRP A 746 53.01 -27.76 3.85
CA TRP A 746 54.05 -28.52 3.16
C TRP A 746 53.42 -29.46 2.14
N ILE A 747 53.88 -29.39 0.89
CA ILE A 747 53.27 -30.08 -0.25
C ILE A 747 54.30 -30.96 -0.95
N LYS A 748 54.05 -32.28 -0.97
CA LYS A 748 54.90 -33.28 -1.64
C LYS A 748 54.02 -34.35 -2.29
N ASP A 749 54.30 -34.67 -3.55
CA ASP A 749 53.57 -35.68 -4.33
C ASP A 749 52.04 -35.51 -4.31
N GLY A 750 51.57 -34.26 -4.26
CA GLY A 750 50.15 -33.88 -4.22
C GLY A 750 49.48 -33.96 -2.84
N VAL A 751 50.21 -34.29 -1.78
CA VAL A 751 49.72 -34.37 -0.40
C VAL A 751 50.11 -33.11 0.37
N ILE A 752 49.18 -32.54 1.15
CA ILE A 752 49.39 -31.36 1.99
C ILE A 752 49.47 -31.75 3.46
N THR A 753 50.52 -31.34 4.16
CA THR A 753 50.71 -31.52 5.62
C THR A 753 50.98 -30.17 6.30
N GLY A 754 50.78 -30.10 7.61
CA GLY A 754 51.04 -28.89 8.41
C GLY A 754 52.48 -28.77 8.95
N GLN A 755 53.37 -29.68 8.56
CA GLN A 755 54.80 -29.73 8.92
C GLN A 755 55.55 -30.56 7.87
N GLU A 756 56.88 -30.44 7.80
CA GLU A 756 57.73 -31.18 6.85
C GLU A 756 57.46 -32.70 6.89
N PRO A 757 57.01 -33.32 5.77
CA PRO A 757 56.71 -34.76 5.64
C PRO A 757 57.88 -35.73 5.81
#